data_AF-A0A452XBM9-F1
#
_entry.id   AF-A0A452XBM9-F1
#
_cell.length_a   1.000
_cell.length_b   1.000
_cell.length_c   1.000
_cell.angle_alpha   90.00
_cell.angle_beta   90.00
_cell.angle_gamma   90.00
#
_symmetry.space_group_name_H-M   'P 1'
#
loop_
_entity.id
_entity.type
_entity.pdbx_description
1 polymer ?
#
loop_
_entity_poly.entity_id
_entity_poly.type
_entity_poly.pdbx_seq_one_letter_code
_entity_poly.pdbx_strand_id
1 'polypeptide(L)'
;PEYIKHQIISREFDIFSLGVIIVKIMNGHESYNSIVEMPKRKSAKLVHESWRKRLRGTLSHTSLEVYCNQVKRCIEIALDCLISNRQERPTIQDIVSSLNETETMIGDRGMQNEQFSEDDGESTLPSDLSSITISSGPSSAENFPSVEPRVMPWSLLKEMTDDFSAARLVGKGAHGQVYKGVDKDGHAIAVKMLHGFHFDMEIEQMISIIPKVHHPNIVQLIGYCHEIEQVVVEYEGKHVIAAEIHNGLCFEYLPNGSLATYITPDDEDSGLDWQTRYRIIKGTCDGLKYLHEGLRSPIIHMSLNPSHILMDEKMTPKIAGFGSARLFGVENTNITMSPLGTMGYMPPEYIDKQVISKEFDIFSLGVIILKLMKGQKSYHEWDFMSPEKFIELVAHEKWGERLQKTMDVTLVEGHFQQVKKCLEIAVRCVEYDRQKRPTIGEIVRMLNETETSLIPQIDSGLLLHVHPLELTFMLSISLEVPRKKKAASMSSSCSLHLDNKGNDRVAFLLVANSPSRYLAKDPLCGVVPPRCIYTLTLTMCNNKQQALSMPSIDSGADYFTLHSVVVGQYELDKDTISAEYEEFFKKTKEKAGHEVQEVALNVICCQQQADCGTSSDSEPTGPTVEIITKADALEVSSMDVHPIEPWIMTTHRAGSLRVWNYKTMATLKSIQDVTDEPVNVAKFVVREKWIVAGDRNGCIHVHNYEENEEVESFCAHSSCITTLAVHPTDPFLFSSSNDAGHLIKLWNWDNDWECKEFHGHVGTVTQVTFNPNDSNSFASASKDGTVKIWSICSDDPSKIITLKLDEHGLSVDYFTRNNQQHLIVGCNDKTAQIWKLETKERVHELESHTNLISAANLHPELPILITGSFDGTVRIWNSITYKLENVIGFHLGAVYAFGCMKGSRRIVVGCHQGIAMMDISLP
;
A
#
# COMPACT_ATOMS: atom_id res chain seq x y z
N PRO A 1 -2.08 12.69 -53.02
CA PRO A 1 -2.66 13.66 -53.99
C PRO A 1 -4.05 13.25 -54.49
N GLU A 2 -4.20 11.96 -54.75
CA GLU A 2 -5.42 11.23 -55.08
C GLU A 2 -6.55 11.37 -54.06
N TYR A 3 -6.25 11.48 -52.77
CA TYR A 3 -7.26 11.77 -51.74
C TYR A 3 -7.85 13.18 -51.91
N ILE A 4 -6.98 14.18 -52.07
CA ILE A 4 -7.39 15.58 -52.25
C ILE A 4 -8.20 15.76 -53.53
N LYS A 5 -7.84 15.06 -54.61
CA LYS A 5 -8.43 15.25 -55.94
C LYS A 5 -9.63 14.34 -56.22
N HIS A 6 -9.66 13.15 -55.64
CA HIS A 6 -10.63 12.10 -55.99
C HIS A 6 -11.19 11.35 -54.76
N GLN A 7 -10.83 11.74 -53.54
CA GLN A 7 -11.22 11.09 -52.27
C GLN A 7 -10.95 9.57 -52.24
N ILE A 8 -9.90 9.13 -52.93
CA ILE A 8 -9.51 7.72 -52.94
C ILE A 8 -8.58 7.46 -51.74
N ILE A 9 -8.99 6.54 -50.87
CA ILE A 9 -8.19 5.99 -49.78
C ILE A 9 -7.62 4.65 -50.24
N SER A 10 -6.30 4.48 -50.17
CA SER A 10 -5.62 3.25 -50.57
C SER A 10 -4.34 3.07 -49.76
N ARG A 11 -3.77 1.86 -49.74
CA ARG A 11 -2.54 1.57 -48.97
C ARG A 11 -1.34 2.42 -49.45
N GLU A 12 -1.37 2.84 -50.70
CA GLU A 12 -0.36 3.70 -51.32
C GLU A 12 -0.43 5.16 -50.81
N PHE A 13 -1.52 5.54 -50.12
CA PHE A 13 -1.64 6.82 -49.42
C PHE A 13 -0.59 6.95 -48.31
N ASP A 14 -0.42 5.89 -47.51
CA ASP A 14 0.57 5.86 -46.43
C ASP A 14 1.98 5.89 -46.99
N ILE A 15 2.22 5.22 -48.12
CA ILE A 15 3.50 5.25 -48.84
C ILE A 15 3.85 6.68 -49.26
N PHE A 16 2.90 7.44 -49.81
CA PHE A 16 3.12 8.84 -50.18
C PHE A 16 3.47 9.70 -48.95
N SER A 17 2.73 9.52 -47.86
CA SER A 17 2.96 10.24 -46.60
C SER A 17 4.33 9.91 -46.00
N LEU A 18 4.76 8.65 -46.07
CA LEU A 18 6.09 8.21 -45.67
C LEU A 18 7.18 8.91 -46.50
N GLY A 19 7.00 9.05 -47.81
CA GLY A 19 7.90 9.81 -48.68
C GLY A 19 8.07 11.27 -48.24
N VAL A 20 6.97 11.94 -47.85
CA VAL A 20 7.00 13.31 -47.30
C VAL A 20 7.82 13.37 -46.02
N ILE A 21 7.62 12.41 -45.12
CA ILE A 21 8.32 12.33 -43.84
C ILE A 21 9.82 12.14 -44.07
N ILE A 22 10.23 11.21 -44.94
CA ILE A 22 11.65 10.95 -45.21
C ILE A 22 12.32 12.21 -45.79
N VAL A 23 11.69 12.92 -46.74
CA VAL A 23 12.26 14.18 -47.28
C VAL A 23 12.43 15.23 -46.18
N LYS A 24 11.46 15.36 -45.28
CA LYS A 24 11.52 16.29 -44.13
C LYS A 24 12.59 15.92 -43.12
N ILE A 25 12.76 14.63 -42.80
CA ILE A 25 13.85 14.15 -41.93
C ILE A 25 15.20 14.53 -42.54
N MET A 26 15.37 14.31 -43.84
CA MET A 26 16.64 14.54 -44.51
C MET A 26 16.97 16.03 -44.70
N ASN A 27 15.98 16.92 -44.77
CA ASN A 27 16.22 18.31 -45.20
C ASN A 27 15.62 19.41 -44.30
N GLY A 28 14.78 19.07 -43.32
CA GLY A 28 14.02 20.02 -42.51
C GLY A 28 12.70 20.46 -43.13
N HIS A 29 11.89 21.22 -42.39
CA HIS A 29 10.50 21.53 -42.75
C HIS A 29 10.36 22.59 -43.86
N GLU A 30 11.30 23.54 -43.97
CA GLU A 30 11.26 24.66 -44.93
C GLU A 30 11.72 24.29 -46.35
N SER A 31 12.34 23.12 -46.52
CA SER A 31 12.99 22.68 -47.77
C SER A 31 12.21 21.61 -48.54
N TYR A 32 11.05 21.16 -48.03
CA TYR A 32 10.22 20.15 -48.69
C TYR A 32 9.71 20.60 -50.06
N ASN A 33 9.09 21.79 -50.14
CA ASN A 33 8.48 22.28 -51.39
C ASN A 33 9.52 22.47 -52.50
N SER A 34 10.71 22.95 -52.18
CA SER A 34 11.79 23.14 -53.15
C SER A 34 12.39 21.82 -53.66
N ILE A 35 12.32 20.75 -52.87
CA ILE A 35 12.88 19.43 -53.25
C ILE A 35 11.91 18.64 -54.13
N VAL A 36 10.62 18.70 -53.86
CA VAL A 36 9.59 17.90 -54.55
C VAL A 36 9.19 18.51 -55.89
N GLU A 37 9.34 19.82 -56.06
CA GLU A 37 9.09 20.51 -57.35
C GLU A 37 10.23 20.36 -58.37
N MET A 38 11.39 19.87 -57.94
CA MET A 38 12.57 19.71 -58.79
C MET A 38 12.65 18.30 -59.39
N PRO A 39 13.30 18.13 -60.58
CA PRO A 39 13.50 16.80 -61.15
C PRO A 39 14.26 15.87 -60.21
N LYS A 40 13.80 14.61 -60.05
CA LYS A 40 14.35 13.61 -59.10
C LYS A 40 15.88 13.58 -59.02
N ARG A 41 16.56 13.57 -60.17
CA ARG A 41 18.04 13.56 -60.25
C ARG A 41 18.70 14.83 -59.71
N LYS A 42 18.05 15.98 -59.85
CA LYS A 42 18.54 17.27 -59.35
C LYS A 42 18.32 17.37 -57.84
N SER A 43 17.17 16.93 -57.35
CA SER A 43 16.83 16.86 -55.92
C SER A 43 17.78 15.93 -55.16
N ALA A 44 17.97 14.70 -55.64
CA ALA A 44 18.87 13.74 -55.01
C ALA A 44 20.32 14.23 -54.94
N LYS A 45 20.81 14.90 -56.00
CA LYS A 45 22.15 15.50 -56.02
C LYS A 45 22.31 16.64 -55.01
N LEU A 46 21.30 17.51 -54.89
CA LEU A 46 21.33 18.65 -53.98
C LEU A 46 21.38 18.20 -52.51
N VAL A 47 20.54 17.21 -52.16
CA VAL A 47 20.52 16.61 -50.81
C VAL A 47 21.85 15.90 -50.53
N HIS A 48 22.34 15.11 -51.48
CA HIS A 48 23.63 14.43 -51.38
C HIS A 48 24.80 15.40 -51.17
N GLU A 49 24.88 16.50 -51.92
CA GLU A 49 25.96 17.50 -51.77
C GLU A 49 25.87 18.27 -50.45
N SER A 50 24.65 18.55 -49.98
CA SER A 50 24.42 19.20 -48.67
C SER A 50 24.94 18.32 -47.53
N TRP A 51 24.55 17.05 -47.50
CA TRP A 51 25.00 16.09 -46.50
C TRP A 51 26.48 15.75 -46.64
N ARG A 52 27.02 15.64 -47.85
CA ARG A 52 28.46 15.44 -48.07
C ARG A 52 29.30 16.57 -47.51
N LYS A 53 28.81 17.82 -47.51
CA LYS A 53 29.48 18.94 -46.83
C LYS A 53 29.44 18.80 -45.31
N ARG A 54 28.29 18.40 -44.75
CA ARG A 54 28.11 18.21 -43.30
C ARG A 54 28.99 17.07 -42.76
N LEU A 55 29.04 15.95 -43.47
CA LEU A 55 29.76 14.75 -43.06
C LEU A 55 31.29 14.86 -43.23
N ARG A 56 31.78 15.75 -44.11
CA ARG A 56 33.22 15.93 -44.39
C ARG A 56 34.03 16.40 -43.18
N GLY A 57 33.38 17.04 -42.20
CA GLY A 57 34.03 17.50 -40.95
C GLY A 57 34.17 16.41 -39.88
N THR A 58 33.55 15.24 -40.08
CA THR A 58 33.36 14.25 -39.02
C THR A 58 33.91 12.87 -39.39
N LEU A 59 33.96 12.51 -40.68
CA LEU A 59 34.28 11.15 -41.13
C LEU A 59 35.53 11.09 -42.02
N SER A 60 36.26 9.96 -41.97
CA SER A 60 37.38 9.69 -42.89
C SER A 60 36.90 9.59 -44.35
N HIS A 61 37.79 9.81 -45.33
CA HIS A 61 37.40 9.89 -46.75
C HIS A 61 36.72 8.61 -47.27
N THR A 62 37.14 7.44 -46.80
CA THR A 62 36.57 6.14 -47.16
C THR A 62 35.17 5.94 -46.56
N SER A 63 34.98 6.30 -45.28
CA SER A 63 33.66 6.23 -44.62
C SER A 63 32.70 7.27 -45.18
N LEU A 64 33.20 8.47 -45.49
CA LEU A 64 32.41 9.58 -46.04
C LEU A 64 31.67 9.17 -47.32
N GLU A 65 32.30 8.43 -48.22
CA GLU A 65 31.66 8.01 -49.47
C GLU A 65 30.55 6.98 -49.28
N VAL A 66 30.71 6.09 -48.30
CA VAL A 66 29.70 5.08 -47.95
C VAL A 66 28.44 5.75 -47.39
N TYR A 67 28.59 6.63 -46.40
CA TYR A 67 27.47 7.36 -45.82
C TYR A 67 26.82 8.32 -46.82
N CYS A 68 27.60 8.95 -47.70
CA CYS A 68 27.04 9.77 -48.78
C CYS A 68 26.19 8.92 -49.75
N ASN A 69 26.62 7.71 -50.10
CA ASN A 69 25.85 6.82 -50.96
C ASN A 69 24.55 6.35 -50.29
N GLN A 70 24.58 6.06 -48.98
CA GLN A 70 23.37 5.76 -48.21
C GLN A 70 22.39 6.95 -48.21
N VAL A 71 22.86 8.16 -47.93
CA VAL A 71 22.04 9.38 -48.01
C VAL A 71 21.42 9.53 -49.40
N LYS A 72 22.19 9.31 -50.47
CA LYS A 72 21.66 9.37 -51.84
C LYS A 72 20.56 8.33 -52.07
N ARG A 73 20.70 7.12 -51.53
CA ARG A 73 19.72 6.06 -51.70
C ARG A 73 18.43 6.33 -50.91
N CYS A 74 18.54 6.85 -49.67
CA CYS A 74 17.37 7.24 -48.87
C CYS A 74 16.53 8.34 -49.53
N ILE A 75 17.17 9.35 -50.14
CA ILE A 75 16.42 10.40 -50.84
C ILE A 75 15.79 9.87 -52.15
N GLU A 76 16.43 8.92 -52.83
CA GLU A 76 15.84 8.27 -54.02
C GLU A 76 14.59 7.47 -53.66
N ILE A 77 14.61 6.71 -52.56
CA ILE A 77 13.45 5.98 -52.02
C ILE A 77 12.32 6.94 -51.68
N ALA A 78 12.63 8.04 -50.99
CA ALA A 78 11.64 9.05 -50.63
C ALA A 78 10.96 9.66 -51.87
N LEU A 79 11.74 9.93 -52.93
CA LEU A 79 11.21 10.49 -54.17
C LEU A 79 10.39 9.46 -54.98
N ASP A 80 10.69 8.16 -54.88
CA ASP A 80 9.86 7.09 -55.47
C ASP A 80 8.51 6.95 -54.76
N CYS A 81 8.48 7.16 -53.44
CA CYS A 81 7.24 7.20 -52.66
C CYS A 81 6.33 8.39 -53.06
N LEU A 82 6.93 9.48 -53.55
CA LEU A 82 6.23 10.72 -53.92
C LEU A 82 5.71 10.75 -55.36
N ILE A 83 5.78 9.64 -56.10
CA ILE A 83 5.25 9.55 -57.46
C ILE A 83 3.74 9.82 -57.46
N SER A 84 3.28 10.66 -58.40
CA SER A 84 1.87 11.07 -58.47
C SER A 84 0.93 9.92 -58.82
N ASN A 85 1.37 9.00 -59.69
CA ASN A 85 0.63 7.77 -59.98
C ASN A 85 0.81 6.77 -58.83
N ARG A 86 -0.26 6.46 -58.09
CA ARG A 86 -0.20 5.57 -56.93
C ARG A 86 0.25 4.14 -57.28
N GLN A 87 -0.05 3.65 -58.48
CA GLN A 87 0.32 2.28 -58.89
C GLN A 87 1.80 2.12 -59.22
N GLU A 88 2.53 3.23 -59.39
CA GLU A 88 3.97 3.23 -59.66
C GLU A 88 4.80 3.44 -58.38
N ARG A 89 4.13 3.66 -57.23
CA ARG A 89 4.83 3.78 -55.95
C ARG A 89 5.33 2.40 -55.49
N PRO A 90 6.50 2.35 -54.83
CA PRO A 90 7.02 1.11 -54.29
C PRO A 90 6.11 0.57 -53.19
N THR A 91 6.10 -0.75 -53.00
CA THR A 91 5.44 -1.35 -51.85
C THR A 91 6.26 -1.12 -50.59
N ILE A 92 5.64 -1.25 -49.41
CA ILE A 92 6.37 -1.14 -48.15
C ILE A 92 7.49 -2.18 -48.05
N GLN A 93 7.30 -3.36 -48.65
CA GLN A 93 8.30 -4.41 -48.67
C GLN A 93 9.50 -4.02 -49.54
N ASP A 94 9.27 -3.35 -50.68
CA ASP A 94 10.34 -2.84 -51.55
C ASP A 94 11.14 -1.73 -50.85
N ILE A 95 10.46 -0.87 -50.09
CA ILE A 95 11.07 0.21 -49.31
C ILE A 95 11.96 -0.36 -48.22
N VAL A 96 11.45 -1.29 -47.41
CA VAL A 96 12.21 -1.92 -46.33
C VAL A 96 13.41 -2.68 -46.90
N SER A 97 13.22 -3.42 -47.99
CA SER A 97 14.32 -4.13 -48.66
C SER A 97 15.40 -3.16 -49.15
N SER A 98 14.99 -2.05 -49.77
CA SER A 98 15.92 -1.01 -50.26
C SER A 98 16.65 -0.28 -49.13
N LEU A 99 16.04 -0.12 -47.95
CA LEU A 99 16.68 0.48 -46.78
C LEU A 99 17.66 -0.50 -46.12
N ASN A 100 17.29 -1.76 -45.98
CA ASN A 100 18.18 -2.81 -45.45
C ASN A 100 19.42 -2.99 -46.34
N GLU A 101 19.27 -2.90 -47.67
CA GLU A 101 20.41 -2.85 -48.59
C GLU A 101 21.37 -1.70 -48.25
N THR A 102 20.87 -0.52 -47.85
CA THR A 102 21.75 0.59 -47.45
C THR A 102 22.47 0.37 -46.13
N GLU A 103 21.87 -0.39 -45.22
CA GLU A 103 22.48 -0.75 -43.94
C GLU A 103 23.68 -1.68 -44.17
N THR A 104 23.54 -2.62 -45.11
CA THR A 104 24.66 -3.50 -45.52
C THR A 104 25.79 -2.78 -46.25
N MET A 105 25.55 -1.58 -46.82
CA MET A 105 26.60 -0.77 -47.43
C MET A 105 27.61 -0.23 -46.40
N ILE A 106 27.21 -0.09 -45.14
CA ILE A 106 28.09 0.40 -44.07
C ILE A 106 29.03 -0.70 -43.59
N GLY A 107 28.52 -1.93 -43.42
CA GLY A 107 29.27 -3.12 -42.98
C GLY A 107 30.05 -2.96 -41.65
N ASP A 108 30.50 -4.06 -41.08
CA ASP A 108 31.26 -4.06 -39.80
C ASP A 108 32.62 -3.32 -39.85
N ARG A 109 33.06 -2.83 -41.01
CA ARG A 109 34.28 -2.01 -41.13
C ARG A 109 34.05 -0.51 -40.88
N GLY A 110 32.80 -0.03 -40.88
CA GLY A 110 32.48 1.36 -40.58
C GLY A 110 32.62 1.73 -39.10
N MET A 111 32.56 0.75 -38.20
CA MET A 111 32.62 0.95 -36.74
C MET A 111 34.01 0.73 -36.12
N GLN A 112 35.00 0.22 -36.85
CA GLN A 112 36.33 -0.08 -36.29
C GLN A 112 37.30 1.12 -36.20
N ASN A 113 36.91 2.34 -36.60
CA ASN A 113 37.80 3.50 -36.61
C ASN A 113 37.44 4.62 -35.63
N GLU A 114 36.50 4.39 -34.69
CA GLU A 114 36.21 5.34 -33.61
C GLU A 114 36.21 4.63 -32.25
N GLN A 115 37.39 4.12 -31.85
CA GLN A 115 37.69 3.83 -30.45
C GLN A 115 38.93 4.63 -30.04
N PHE A 116 38.73 5.65 -29.20
CA PHE A 116 39.75 6.06 -28.24
C PHE A 116 39.61 5.15 -27.01
N SER A 117 40.57 4.24 -26.90
CA SER A 117 41.13 3.58 -25.71
C SER A 117 40.31 3.55 -24.41
N GLU A 118 40.00 2.35 -23.92
CA GLU A 118 40.72 1.77 -22.77
C GLU A 118 40.51 0.24 -22.74
N ASP A 119 41.50 -0.43 -22.17
CA ASP A 119 41.95 -1.82 -22.42
C ASP A 119 40.96 -2.97 -22.15
N ASP A 120 41.18 -3.99 -23.00
CA ASP A 120 40.91 -5.42 -22.98
C ASP A 120 40.59 -6.16 -21.67
N GLY A 121 39.72 -7.17 -21.83
CA GLY A 121 39.73 -8.37 -20.99
C GLY A 121 38.58 -9.37 -21.20
N GLU A 122 38.53 -10.03 -22.37
CA GLU A 122 38.08 -11.44 -22.65
C GLU A 122 36.75 -12.00 -22.05
N SER A 123 35.96 -12.88 -22.68
CA SER A 123 35.95 -13.55 -23.99
C SER A 123 34.65 -14.38 -24.13
N THR A 124 34.16 -14.44 -25.39
CA THR A 124 33.38 -15.52 -26.05
C THR A 124 31.96 -15.93 -25.61
N LEU A 125 30.99 -15.55 -26.47
CA LEU A 125 29.75 -16.30 -26.78
C LEU A 125 29.90 -16.95 -28.17
N PRO A 126 29.44 -18.20 -28.41
CA PRO A 126 29.30 -18.71 -29.75
C PRO A 126 27.92 -18.38 -30.35
N SER A 127 28.00 -17.94 -31.59
CA SER A 127 26.98 -17.87 -32.63
C SER A 127 26.20 -19.18 -32.82
N ASP A 128 24.88 -19.08 -33.04
CA ASP A 128 24.18 -19.72 -34.15
C ASP A 128 22.70 -19.30 -34.18
N LEU A 129 22.34 -18.42 -35.12
CA LEU A 129 20.96 -18.05 -35.47
C LEU A 129 20.67 -18.61 -36.86
N SER A 130 20.26 -19.88 -36.92
CA SER A 130 19.53 -20.38 -38.07
C SER A 130 18.42 -21.32 -37.60
N SER A 131 17.24 -21.11 -38.17
CA SER A 131 16.02 -21.92 -38.09
C SER A 131 15.30 -22.00 -36.73
N ILE A 132 14.29 -21.14 -36.50
CA ILE A 132 13.04 -21.59 -35.85
C ILE A 132 11.84 -20.91 -36.53
N THR A 133 10.99 -21.78 -37.05
CA THR A 133 9.66 -21.62 -37.64
C THR A 133 8.69 -20.93 -36.68
N ILE A 134 7.79 -20.09 -37.21
CA ILE A 134 6.67 -19.51 -36.47
C ILE A 134 5.75 -20.66 -36.01
N SER A 135 5.75 -20.95 -34.71
CA SER A 135 4.67 -21.68 -34.03
C SER A 135 4.05 -20.79 -32.96
N SER A 136 2.75 -20.56 -33.09
CA SER A 136 1.90 -19.91 -32.08
C SER A 136 1.95 -20.69 -30.76
N GLY A 137 2.49 -20.03 -29.72
CA GLY A 137 2.46 -20.43 -28.31
C GLY A 137 2.41 -19.16 -27.44
N PRO A 138 1.73 -19.20 -26.28
CA PRO A 138 1.23 -17.99 -25.62
C PRO A 138 2.37 -17.23 -24.93
N SER A 139 2.63 -16.00 -25.36
CA SER A 139 3.54 -15.10 -24.66
C SER A 139 2.89 -14.64 -23.36
N SER A 140 3.57 -14.90 -22.26
CA SER A 140 3.36 -14.34 -20.93
C SER A 140 3.41 -12.81 -20.96
N ALA A 141 2.25 -12.19 -21.13
CA ALA A 141 1.99 -10.83 -20.72
C ALA A 141 1.31 -10.89 -19.35
N GLU A 142 1.86 -10.16 -18.38
CA GLU A 142 1.32 -10.01 -17.04
C GLU A 142 -0.11 -9.44 -17.15
N ASN A 143 -1.12 -10.26 -16.86
CA ASN A 143 -2.52 -9.84 -16.81
C ASN A 143 -2.76 -9.04 -15.52
N PHE A 144 -2.62 -7.72 -15.60
CA PHE A 144 -3.26 -6.79 -14.66
C PHE A 144 -4.78 -6.88 -14.85
N PRO A 145 -5.62 -6.96 -13.80
CA PRO A 145 -7.05 -6.78 -13.96
C PRO A 145 -7.31 -5.29 -14.28
N SER A 146 -7.31 -4.95 -15.56
CA SER A 146 -7.87 -3.69 -16.02
C SER A 146 -9.38 -3.76 -15.82
N VAL A 147 -9.95 -2.93 -14.94
CA VAL A 147 -11.33 -2.52 -15.16
C VAL A 147 -11.28 -1.63 -16.40
N GLU A 148 -11.58 -2.20 -17.56
CA GLU A 148 -11.67 -1.41 -18.78
C GLU A 148 -12.70 -0.29 -18.57
N PRO A 149 -12.38 0.96 -18.98
CA PRO A 149 -13.33 2.06 -18.91
C PRO A 149 -14.65 1.65 -19.55
N ARG A 150 -15.76 1.86 -18.84
CA ARG A 150 -17.08 1.49 -19.37
C ARG A 150 -17.41 2.36 -20.58
N VAL A 151 -17.89 1.74 -21.64
CA VAL A 151 -18.52 2.47 -22.75
C VAL A 151 -19.85 3.01 -22.25
N MET A 152 -19.98 4.33 -22.23
CA MET A 152 -21.15 5.05 -21.73
C MET A 152 -21.96 5.56 -22.92
N PRO A 153 -23.21 5.11 -23.10
CA PRO A 153 -24.02 5.56 -24.23
C PRO A 153 -24.29 7.06 -24.20
N TRP A 154 -24.38 7.71 -25.37
CA TRP A 154 -24.68 9.15 -25.47
C TRP A 154 -26.00 9.52 -24.77
N SER A 155 -27.02 8.68 -24.95
CA SER A 155 -28.33 8.83 -24.31
C SER A 155 -28.25 8.81 -22.79
N LEU A 156 -27.39 7.98 -22.21
CA LEU A 156 -27.17 7.91 -20.78
C LEU A 156 -26.48 9.19 -20.27
N LEU A 157 -25.47 9.70 -21.00
CA LEU A 157 -24.82 10.96 -20.62
C LEU A 157 -25.77 12.14 -20.69
N LYS A 158 -26.66 12.20 -21.69
CA LYS A 158 -27.74 13.19 -21.75
C LYS A 158 -28.66 13.10 -20.53
N GLU A 159 -29.11 11.89 -20.18
CA GLU A 159 -29.96 11.69 -18.99
C GLU A 159 -29.28 12.17 -17.71
N MET A 160 -28.03 11.73 -17.48
CA MET A 160 -27.29 12.05 -16.25
C MET A 160 -26.97 13.54 -16.11
N THR A 161 -26.69 14.22 -17.22
CA THR A 161 -26.30 15.63 -17.24
C THR A 161 -27.48 16.59 -17.43
N ASP A 162 -28.72 16.07 -17.40
CA ASP A 162 -29.92 16.86 -17.66
C ASP A 162 -29.83 17.60 -19.01
N ASP A 163 -29.55 16.81 -20.06
CA ASP A 163 -29.28 17.26 -21.44
C ASP A 163 -28.19 18.35 -21.51
N PHE A 164 -27.10 18.14 -20.76
CA PHE A 164 -25.98 19.08 -20.65
C PHE A 164 -26.43 20.49 -20.25
N SER A 165 -27.39 20.60 -19.32
CA SER A 165 -27.94 21.88 -18.91
C SER A 165 -26.88 22.78 -18.29
N ALA A 166 -27.07 24.10 -18.46
CA ALA A 166 -26.18 25.10 -17.89
C ALA A 166 -26.08 25.00 -16.34
N ALA A 167 -27.11 24.47 -15.68
CA ALA A 167 -27.12 24.23 -14.23
C ALA A 167 -26.15 23.10 -13.82
N ARG A 168 -25.79 22.20 -14.73
CA ARG A 168 -24.84 21.11 -14.51
C ARG A 168 -23.42 21.47 -14.95
N LEU A 169 -23.17 22.64 -15.52
CA LEU A 169 -21.84 23.04 -15.99
C LEU A 169 -20.89 23.26 -14.79
N VAL A 170 -19.81 22.48 -14.74
CA VAL A 170 -18.78 22.54 -13.69
C VAL A 170 -17.60 23.40 -14.11
N GLY A 171 -17.20 23.35 -15.39
CA GLY A 171 -16.06 24.11 -15.88
C GLY A 171 -15.94 24.12 -17.41
N LYS A 172 -15.18 25.09 -17.93
CA LYS A 172 -14.88 25.24 -19.36
C LYS A 172 -13.38 25.46 -19.55
N GLY A 173 -12.75 24.67 -20.42
CA GLY A 173 -11.33 24.76 -20.74
C GLY A 173 -11.08 24.70 -22.24
N ALA A 174 -9.81 24.81 -22.64
CA ALA A 174 -9.40 24.76 -24.06
C ALA A 174 -9.74 23.42 -24.74
N HIS A 175 -9.93 22.36 -23.95
CA HIS A 175 -10.19 20.99 -24.43
C HIS A 175 -11.67 20.59 -24.32
N GLY A 176 -12.56 21.52 -23.95
CA GLY A 176 -14.00 21.25 -23.86
C GLY A 176 -14.68 21.73 -22.57
N GLN A 177 -15.87 21.20 -22.32
CA GLN A 177 -16.72 21.56 -21.18
C GLN A 177 -16.91 20.36 -20.25
N VAL A 178 -16.99 20.60 -18.94
CA VAL A 178 -17.20 19.57 -17.93
C VAL A 178 -18.55 19.79 -17.27
N TYR A 179 -19.38 18.75 -17.24
CA TYR A 179 -20.71 18.75 -16.65
C TYR A 179 -20.79 17.76 -15.48
N LYS A 180 -21.63 18.06 -14.48
CA LYS A 180 -21.95 17.15 -13.39
C LYS A 180 -23.07 16.20 -13.84
N GLY A 181 -22.74 14.94 -14.04
CA GLY A 181 -23.71 13.87 -14.24
C GLY A 181 -24.17 13.31 -12.89
N VAL A 182 -25.46 12.96 -12.76
CA VAL A 182 -25.98 12.21 -11.60
C VAL A 182 -26.82 11.05 -12.12
N ASP A 183 -26.53 9.83 -11.66
CA ASP A 183 -27.31 8.65 -12.03
C ASP A 183 -28.62 8.53 -11.22
N LYS A 184 -29.40 7.48 -11.50
CA LYS A 184 -30.69 7.22 -10.83
C LYS A 184 -30.56 6.92 -9.34
N ASP A 185 -29.39 6.45 -8.92
CA ASP A 185 -29.08 6.08 -7.54
C ASP A 185 -28.45 7.25 -6.77
N GLY A 186 -28.24 8.40 -7.42
CA GLY A 186 -27.70 9.63 -6.82
C GLY A 186 -26.17 9.73 -6.88
N HIS A 187 -25.47 8.82 -7.54
CA HIS A 187 -24.01 8.90 -7.70
C HIS A 187 -23.63 9.99 -8.71
N ALA A 188 -22.70 10.85 -8.31
CA ALA A 188 -22.24 11.95 -9.13
C ALA A 188 -20.95 11.59 -9.91
N ILE A 189 -20.91 11.96 -11.19
CA ILE A 189 -19.74 11.86 -12.07
C ILE A 189 -19.43 13.20 -12.73
N ALA A 190 -18.20 13.38 -13.19
CA ALA A 190 -17.81 14.51 -14.03
C ALA A 190 -17.71 14.06 -15.49
N VAL A 191 -18.49 14.66 -16.37
CA VAL A 191 -18.56 14.35 -17.81
C VAL A 191 -17.86 15.46 -18.60
N LYS A 192 -16.66 15.20 -19.12
CA LYS A 192 -15.90 16.11 -19.97
C LYS A 192 -16.25 15.87 -21.45
N MET A 193 -16.96 16.82 -22.06
CA MET A 193 -17.30 16.83 -23.47
C MET A 193 -16.18 17.46 -24.30
N LEU A 194 -15.60 16.68 -25.20
CA LEU A 194 -14.49 17.08 -26.08
C LEU A 194 -15.05 17.60 -27.41
N HIS A 195 -14.47 18.67 -27.95
CA HIS A 195 -14.89 19.29 -29.21
C HIS A 195 -13.76 19.22 -30.26
N GLY A 196 -14.09 18.90 -31.52
CA GLY A 196 -13.18 19.04 -32.69
C GLY A 196 -12.12 17.93 -32.88
N PHE A 197 -11.13 18.20 -33.76
CA PHE A 197 -10.01 17.30 -34.16
C PHE A 197 -9.05 16.89 -33.02
N HIS A 198 -9.29 17.34 -31.78
CA HIS A 198 -8.43 17.04 -30.63
C HIS A 198 -8.81 15.75 -29.89
N PHE A 199 -9.85 15.05 -30.35
CA PHE A 199 -10.38 13.85 -29.72
C PHE A 199 -9.43 12.65 -29.78
N ASP A 200 -8.93 12.31 -30.97
CA ASP A 200 -8.23 11.03 -31.19
C ASP A 200 -6.95 10.90 -30.33
N MET A 201 -6.12 11.96 -30.28
CA MET A 201 -4.89 11.94 -29.49
C MET A 201 -5.15 11.94 -27.98
N GLU A 202 -6.11 12.74 -27.48
CA GLU A 202 -6.36 12.84 -26.04
C GLU A 202 -6.99 11.55 -25.52
N ILE A 203 -7.91 10.92 -26.26
CA ILE A 203 -8.55 9.69 -25.81
C ILE A 203 -7.69 8.45 -25.95
N GLU A 204 -6.96 8.28 -27.06
CA GLU A 204 -6.01 7.16 -27.16
C GLU A 204 -5.00 7.22 -26.00
N GLN A 205 -4.54 8.42 -25.66
CA GLN A 205 -3.63 8.64 -24.54
C GLN A 205 -4.28 8.35 -23.19
N MET A 206 -5.51 8.84 -22.96
CA MET A 206 -6.23 8.69 -21.69
C MET A 206 -6.72 7.25 -21.46
N ILE A 207 -7.21 6.57 -22.49
CA ILE A 207 -7.58 5.14 -22.46
C ILE A 207 -6.32 4.28 -22.30
N SER A 208 -5.18 4.67 -22.87
CA SER A 208 -3.92 3.92 -22.67
C SER A 208 -3.31 4.13 -21.29
N ILE A 209 -3.45 5.32 -20.69
CA ILE A 209 -2.78 5.69 -19.45
C ILE A 209 -3.65 5.44 -18.22
N ILE A 210 -4.84 6.03 -18.13
CA ILE A 210 -5.60 6.09 -16.86
C ILE A 210 -6.05 4.72 -16.35
N PRO A 211 -6.49 3.76 -17.19
CA PRO A 211 -6.83 2.42 -16.71
C PRO A 211 -5.66 1.68 -16.04
N LYS A 212 -4.42 2.13 -16.25
CA LYS A 212 -3.20 1.56 -15.65
C LYS A 212 -2.79 2.27 -14.36
N VAL A 213 -3.50 3.32 -13.95
CA VAL A 213 -3.11 4.25 -12.88
C VAL A 213 -4.18 4.24 -11.80
N HIS A 214 -3.86 3.70 -10.62
CA HIS A 214 -4.77 3.64 -9.48
C HIS A 214 -4.05 4.17 -8.23
N HIS A 215 -4.40 5.37 -7.79
CA HIS A 215 -3.78 6.02 -6.63
C HIS A 215 -4.76 6.98 -5.95
N PRO A 216 -4.79 7.09 -4.61
CA PRO A 216 -5.70 8.00 -3.90
C PRO A 216 -5.60 9.47 -4.33
N ASN A 217 -4.42 9.90 -4.78
CA ASN A 217 -4.17 11.27 -5.25
C ASN A 217 -4.20 11.42 -6.79
N ILE A 218 -4.85 10.52 -7.50
CA ILE A 218 -5.05 10.60 -8.96
C ILE A 218 -6.53 10.42 -9.27
N VAL A 219 -7.06 11.23 -10.19
CA VAL A 219 -8.46 11.13 -10.61
C VAL A 219 -8.72 9.84 -11.39
N GLN A 220 -9.76 9.11 -11.01
CA GLN A 220 -10.18 7.89 -11.67
C GLN A 220 -11.05 8.16 -12.90
N LEU A 221 -10.73 7.52 -14.02
CA LEU A 221 -11.62 7.41 -15.19
C LEU A 221 -12.62 6.27 -14.96
N ILE A 222 -13.91 6.59 -15.06
CA ILE A 222 -15.04 5.67 -14.91
C ILE A 222 -15.42 5.06 -16.27
N GLY A 223 -15.41 5.88 -17.33
CA GLY A 223 -15.85 5.46 -18.65
C GLY A 223 -15.66 6.53 -19.72
N TYR A 224 -16.07 6.22 -20.95
CA TYR A 224 -15.99 7.12 -22.09
C TYR A 224 -17.17 6.93 -23.04
N CYS A 225 -17.45 7.94 -23.85
CA CYS A 225 -18.45 7.93 -24.92
C CYS A 225 -17.75 8.30 -26.23
N HIS A 226 -17.97 7.46 -27.26
CA HIS A 226 -17.60 7.74 -28.64
C HIS A 226 -18.72 7.20 -29.54
N GLU A 227 -19.66 8.07 -29.90
CA GLU A 227 -20.80 7.73 -30.75
C GLU A 227 -20.89 8.67 -31.93
N ILE A 228 -21.33 8.15 -33.08
CA ILE A 228 -21.56 8.93 -34.30
C ILE A 228 -23.05 8.89 -34.62
N GLU A 229 -23.69 10.05 -34.56
CA GLU A 229 -25.11 10.23 -34.86
C GLU A 229 -25.26 10.90 -36.23
N GLN A 230 -26.19 10.41 -37.06
CA GLN A 230 -26.54 11.08 -38.31
C GLN A 230 -27.64 12.09 -38.05
N VAL A 231 -27.32 13.37 -38.22
CA VAL A 231 -28.24 14.48 -38.02
C VAL A 231 -28.54 15.17 -39.34
N VAL A 232 -29.79 15.60 -39.52
CA VAL A 232 -30.18 16.41 -40.69
C VAL A 232 -29.94 17.87 -40.33
N VAL A 233 -28.98 18.50 -41.01
CA VAL A 233 -28.65 19.91 -40.82
C VAL A 233 -28.98 20.71 -42.07
N GLU A 234 -29.39 21.96 -41.88
CA GLU A 234 -29.61 22.88 -42.98
C GLU A 234 -28.28 23.56 -43.34
N TYR A 235 -27.79 23.33 -44.56
CA TYR A 235 -26.59 23.96 -45.09
C TYR A 235 -26.93 24.63 -46.42
N GLU A 236 -26.74 25.95 -46.50
CA GLU A 236 -27.07 26.76 -47.68
C GLU A 236 -28.52 26.57 -48.19
N GLY A 237 -29.49 26.44 -47.28
CA GLY A 237 -30.91 26.27 -47.62
C GLY A 237 -31.30 24.86 -48.10
N LYS A 238 -30.43 23.87 -47.95
CA LYS A 238 -30.69 22.45 -48.25
C LYS A 238 -30.51 21.60 -47.00
N HIS A 239 -31.38 20.60 -46.84
CA HIS A 239 -31.24 19.58 -45.82
C HIS A 239 -30.15 18.59 -46.28
N VAL A 240 -29.06 18.51 -45.51
CA VAL A 240 -27.97 17.55 -45.73
C VAL A 240 -27.84 16.65 -44.51
N ILE A 241 -27.48 15.38 -44.73
CA ILE A 241 -27.16 14.46 -43.63
C ILE A 241 -25.72 14.72 -43.24
N ALA A 242 -25.50 15.14 -42.00
CA ALA A 242 -24.19 15.32 -41.39
C ALA A 242 -23.96 14.26 -40.32
N ALA A 243 -22.71 13.86 -40.13
CA ALA A 243 -22.31 13.06 -38.98
C ALA A 243 -21.92 14.00 -37.84
N GLU A 244 -22.59 13.86 -36.70
CA GLU A 244 -22.24 14.50 -35.44
C GLU A 244 -21.54 13.46 -34.55
N ILE A 245 -20.39 13.83 -33.98
CA ILE A 245 -19.55 12.92 -33.19
C ILE A 245 -19.62 13.33 -31.73
N HIS A 246 -20.12 12.42 -30.89
CA HIS A 246 -20.36 12.62 -29.47
C HIS A 246 -19.26 11.99 -28.65
N ASN A 247 -18.48 12.85 -28.01
CA ASN A 247 -17.15 12.56 -27.53
C ASN A 247 -17.03 12.97 -26.06
N GLY A 248 -17.04 12.01 -25.14
CA GLY A 248 -17.12 12.26 -23.71
C GLY A 248 -16.17 11.40 -22.87
N LEU A 249 -15.56 11.98 -21.84
CA LEU A 249 -14.79 11.27 -20.81
C LEU A 249 -15.49 11.42 -19.46
N CYS A 250 -15.69 10.31 -18.75
CA CYS A 250 -16.41 10.27 -17.47
C CYS A 250 -15.44 9.97 -16.33
N PHE A 251 -15.33 10.88 -15.37
CA PHE A 251 -14.48 10.76 -14.20
C PHE A 251 -15.30 10.76 -12.92
N GLU A 252 -14.69 10.36 -11.81
CA GLU A 252 -15.24 10.65 -10.49
C GLU A 252 -15.51 12.16 -10.31
N TYR A 253 -16.63 12.49 -9.66
CA TYR A 253 -16.97 13.88 -9.36
C TYR A 253 -16.28 14.34 -8.07
N LEU A 254 -15.58 15.46 -8.14
CA LEU A 254 -14.84 16.04 -7.01
C LEU A 254 -15.50 17.34 -6.56
N PRO A 255 -16.25 17.33 -5.44
CA PRO A 255 -17.18 18.40 -5.10
C PRO A 255 -16.51 19.71 -4.68
N ASN A 256 -15.27 19.67 -4.16
CA ASN A 256 -14.56 20.86 -3.71
C ASN A 256 -13.77 21.56 -4.84
N GLY A 257 -13.90 21.09 -6.09
CA GLY A 257 -13.39 21.76 -7.27
C GLY A 257 -11.86 21.79 -7.35
N SER A 258 -11.32 22.74 -8.11
CA SER A 258 -9.89 22.85 -8.39
C SER A 258 -9.14 23.72 -7.38
N LEU A 259 -7.87 23.42 -7.11
CA LEU A 259 -6.97 24.24 -6.30
C LEU A 259 -6.87 25.69 -6.81
N ALA A 260 -7.03 25.91 -8.11
CA ALA A 260 -7.02 27.25 -8.71
C ALA A 260 -8.01 28.24 -8.07
N THR A 261 -9.16 27.78 -7.55
CA THR A 261 -10.13 28.67 -6.90
C THR A 261 -9.71 29.12 -5.49
N TYR A 262 -8.67 28.49 -4.93
CA TYR A 262 -8.18 28.76 -3.57
C TYR A 262 -6.85 29.53 -3.57
N ILE A 263 -6.26 29.80 -4.73
CA ILE A 263 -5.04 30.62 -4.86
C ILE A 263 -5.48 32.02 -5.32
N THR A 264 -5.55 32.96 -4.38
CA THR A 264 -5.93 34.36 -4.69
C THR A 264 -4.70 35.24 -4.96
N PRO A 265 -4.87 36.41 -5.61
CA PRO A 265 -3.76 37.30 -5.95
C PRO A 265 -2.93 37.78 -4.75
N ASP A 266 -3.57 38.03 -3.60
CA ASP A 266 -2.94 38.59 -2.40
C ASP A 266 -2.98 37.64 -1.18
N ASP A 267 -3.61 36.45 -1.30
CA ASP A 267 -3.63 35.31 -0.35
C ASP A 267 -3.95 35.61 1.14
N GLU A 268 -4.43 36.81 1.45
CA GLU A 268 -4.92 37.20 2.78
C GLU A 268 -6.21 36.44 3.16
N ASP A 269 -6.98 35.94 2.19
CA ASP A 269 -8.37 35.47 2.38
C ASP A 269 -8.71 34.15 1.66
N SER A 270 -7.72 33.36 1.26
CA SER A 270 -7.89 32.11 0.50
C SER A 270 -8.60 30.96 1.25
N GLY A 271 -9.00 31.17 2.51
CA GLY A 271 -9.78 30.20 3.31
C GLY A 271 -9.07 28.91 3.72
N LEU A 272 -7.87 28.61 3.18
CA LEU A 272 -7.12 27.40 3.52
C LEU A 272 -6.15 27.64 4.69
N ASP A 273 -6.29 26.84 5.75
CA ASP A 273 -5.32 26.73 6.84
C ASP A 273 -4.02 26.01 6.40
N TRP A 274 -3.02 26.01 7.28
CA TRP A 274 -1.73 25.41 6.98
C TRP A 274 -1.83 23.90 6.74
N GLN A 275 -2.55 23.17 7.59
CA GLN A 275 -2.68 21.73 7.51
C GLN A 275 -3.32 21.29 6.18
N THR A 276 -4.32 22.01 5.71
CA THR A 276 -4.98 21.73 4.43
C THR A 276 -4.03 22.00 3.28
N ARG A 277 -3.27 23.10 3.30
CA ARG A 277 -2.25 23.37 2.27
C ARG A 277 -1.15 22.31 2.26
N TYR A 278 -0.65 21.94 3.44
CA TYR A 278 0.36 20.91 3.55
C TYR A 278 -0.16 19.57 3.03
N ARG A 279 -1.41 19.19 3.37
CA ARG A 279 -2.07 17.99 2.82
C ARG A 279 -2.17 18.04 1.29
N ILE A 280 -2.50 19.21 0.72
CA ILE A 280 -2.56 19.41 -0.74
C ILE A 280 -1.17 19.23 -1.37
N ILE A 281 -0.13 19.84 -0.80
CA ILE A 281 1.25 19.71 -1.27
C ILE A 281 1.67 18.24 -1.22
N LYS A 282 1.52 17.62 -0.05
CA LYS A 282 1.95 16.25 0.23
C LYS A 282 1.25 15.23 -0.65
N GLY A 283 -0.08 15.28 -0.72
CA GLY A 283 -0.84 14.37 -1.58
C GLY A 283 -0.55 14.56 -3.07
N THR A 284 -0.29 15.80 -3.52
CA THR A 284 0.16 16.04 -4.90
C THR A 284 1.53 15.42 -5.15
N CYS A 285 2.47 15.53 -4.20
CA CYS A 285 3.78 14.88 -4.30
C CYS A 285 3.67 13.35 -4.33
N ASP A 286 2.83 12.76 -3.49
CA ASP A 286 2.64 11.30 -3.44
C ASP A 286 2.00 10.78 -4.74
N GLY A 287 1.01 11.49 -5.28
CA GLY A 287 0.44 11.20 -6.61
C GLY A 287 1.46 11.30 -7.74
N LEU A 288 2.29 12.34 -7.74
CA LEU A 288 3.34 12.52 -8.76
C LEU A 288 4.45 11.48 -8.62
N LYS A 289 4.81 11.09 -7.39
CA LYS A 289 5.78 10.01 -7.12
C LYS A 289 5.30 8.69 -7.70
N TYR A 290 4.03 8.36 -7.51
CA TYR A 290 3.45 7.17 -8.11
C TYR A 290 3.58 7.17 -9.65
N LEU A 291 3.29 8.30 -10.30
CA LEU A 291 3.43 8.43 -11.76
C LEU A 291 4.87 8.27 -12.26
N HIS A 292 5.84 8.83 -11.55
CA HIS A 292 7.25 8.89 -11.99
C HIS A 292 8.09 7.68 -11.59
N GLU A 293 7.78 7.06 -10.45
CA GLU A 293 8.60 6.04 -9.78
C GLU A 293 7.81 4.76 -9.44
N GLY A 294 6.47 4.83 -9.36
CA GLY A 294 5.62 3.71 -8.95
C GLY A 294 5.18 2.77 -10.08
N LEU A 295 5.47 3.12 -11.34
CA LEU A 295 5.05 2.38 -12.53
C LEU A 295 6.26 1.85 -13.32
N ARG A 296 6.08 0.72 -14.01
CA ARG A 296 7.13 0.11 -14.85
C ARG A 296 7.64 1.06 -15.95
N SER A 297 6.74 1.87 -16.51
CA SER A 297 7.07 2.95 -17.44
C SER A 297 6.61 4.27 -16.80
N PRO A 298 7.54 5.20 -16.52
CA PRO A 298 7.19 6.49 -15.95
C PRO A 298 6.21 7.27 -16.81
N ILE A 299 5.23 7.90 -16.18
CA ILE A 299 4.30 8.83 -16.81
C ILE A 299 4.70 10.25 -16.42
N ILE A 300 5.01 11.08 -17.42
CA ILE A 300 5.26 12.51 -17.23
C ILE A 300 3.96 13.25 -17.52
N HIS A 301 3.46 14.03 -16.57
CA HIS A 301 2.15 14.67 -16.63
C HIS A 301 2.10 15.82 -17.64
N MET A 302 3.17 16.62 -17.77
CA MET A 302 3.39 17.68 -18.78
C MET A 302 2.43 18.88 -18.72
N SER A 303 1.42 18.85 -17.86
CA SER A 303 0.45 19.94 -17.72
C SER A 303 0.05 20.22 -16.28
N LEU A 304 0.90 19.87 -15.31
CA LEU A 304 0.58 20.00 -13.90
C LEU A 304 0.41 21.49 -13.53
N ASN A 305 -0.76 21.87 -13.02
CA ASN A 305 -1.09 23.23 -12.61
C ASN A 305 -2.26 23.21 -11.60
N PRO A 306 -2.60 24.33 -10.93
CA PRO A 306 -3.66 24.35 -9.92
C PRO A 306 -5.07 24.02 -10.43
N SER A 307 -5.37 24.21 -11.71
CA SER A 307 -6.67 23.80 -12.29
C SER A 307 -6.78 22.28 -12.48
N HIS A 308 -5.64 21.59 -12.45
CA HIS A 308 -5.49 20.15 -12.59
C HIS A 308 -5.24 19.42 -11.25
N ILE A 309 -5.33 20.12 -10.12
CA ILE A 309 -5.36 19.51 -8.78
C ILE A 309 -6.76 19.72 -8.24
N LEU A 310 -7.55 18.67 -8.18
CA LEU A 310 -8.95 18.70 -7.74
C LEU A 310 -9.08 18.17 -6.31
N MET A 311 -10.16 18.52 -5.61
CA MET A 311 -10.35 18.14 -4.21
C MET A 311 -11.62 17.34 -3.98
N ASP A 312 -11.46 16.22 -3.28
CA ASP A 312 -12.57 15.41 -2.79
C ASP A 312 -13.28 16.07 -1.59
N GLU A 313 -14.30 15.40 -1.06
CA GLU A 313 -15.09 15.84 0.11
C GLU A 313 -14.24 16.14 1.35
N LYS A 314 -13.08 15.51 1.50
CA LYS A 314 -12.17 15.64 2.65
C LYS A 314 -11.02 16.62 2.41
N MET A 315 -11.06 17.39 1.31
CA MET A 315 -9.96 18.25 0.86
C MET A 315 -8.66 17.47 0.56
N THR A 316 -8.78 16.22 0.12
CA THR A 316 -7.66 15.42 -0.38
C THR A 316 -7.39 15.78 -1.84
N PRO A 317 -6.15 16.09 -2.24
CA PRO A 317 -5.84 16.46 -3.61
C PRO A 317 -5.85 15.24 -4.54
N LYS A 318 -6.36 15.40 -5.75
CA LYS A 318 -6.27 14.45 -6.86
C LYS A 318 -5.77 15.12 -8.13
N ILE A 319 -4.72 14.57 -8.73
CA ILE A 319 -4.16 15.03 -9.99
C ILE A 319 -5.09 14.62 -11.14
N ALA A 320 -5.45 15.58 -11.98
CA ALA A 320 -6.27 15.46 -13.18
C ALA A 320 -5.51 16.05 -14.38
N GLY A 321 -6.08 16.00 -15.59
CA GLY A 321 -5.49 16.70 -16.74
C GLY A 321 -4.45 15.91 -17.54
N PHE A 322 -4.54 14.58 -17.55
CA PHE A 322 -3.61 13.67 -18.23
C PHE A 322 -3.62 13.73 -19.78
N GLY A 323 -4.41 14.62 -20.40
CA GLY A 323 -4.52 14.70 -21.86
C GLY A 323 -3.22 15.11 -22.57
N SER A 324 -2.24 15.65 -21.84
CA SER A 324 -0.88 15.93 -22.34
C SER A 324 0.18 14.98 -21.78
N ALA A 325 -0.20 14.00 -20.96
CA ALA A 325 0.74 13.10 -20.32
C ALA A 325 1.47 12.25 -21.35
N ARG A 326 2.67 11.76 -21.03
CA ARG A 326 3.50 10.95 -21.93
C ARG A 326 4.05 9.73 -21.19
N LEU A 327 3.96 8.57 -21.84
CA LEU A 327 4.65 7.34 -21.43
C LEU A 327 6.10 7.41 -21.93
N PHE A 328 7.06 7.28 -21.03
CA PHE A 328 8.48 7.23 -21.38
C PHE A 328 9.01 5.79 -21.35
N GLY A 329 9.83 5.43 -22.35
CA GLY A 329 10.56 4.17 -22.43
C GLY A 329 11.85 4.19 -21.60
N VAL A 330 12.85 3.37 -21.96
CA VAL A 330 14.16 3.29 -21.27
C VAL A 330 14.95 4.60 -21.36
N GLU A 331 14.67 5.44 -22.36
CA GLU A 331 15.29 6.74 -22.53
C GLU A 331 14.60 7.80 -21.65
N ASN A 332 15.38 8.47 -20.80
CA ASN A 332 14.89 9.43 -19.79
C ASN A 332 14.63 10.86 -20.32
N THR A 333 14.83 11.12 -21.62
CA THR A 333 14.66 12.46 -22.23
C THR A 333 14.26 12.39 -23.70
N ASN A 334 13.30 13.22 -24.14
CA ASN A 334 12.87 13.32 -25.56
C ASN A 334 12.72 14.78 -26.01
N ILE A 335 12.87 15.06 -27.31
CA ILE A 335 12.59 16.37 -27.94
C ILE A 335 11.25 16.27 -28.70
N THR A 336 10.31 17.19 -28.47
CA THR A 336 8.98 17.13 -29.10
C THR A 336 8.69 18.29 -30.03
N MET A 337 8.14 18.02 -31.22
CA MET A 337 7.87 19.02 -32.26
C MET A 337 6.70 19.99 -32.01
N SER A 338 5.94 19.84 -30.92
CA SER A 338 4.79 20.70 -30.58
C SER A 338 4.87 21.22 -29.15
N PRO A 339 4.72 22.55 -28.91
CA PRO A 339 4.69 23.11 -27.57
C PRO A 339 3.35 22.78 -26.90
N LEU A 340 3.39 21.89 -25.90
CA LEU A 340 2.29 21.49 -25.04
C LEU A 340 2.65 21.89 -23.61
N GLY A 341 1.69 22.48 -22.88
CA GLY A 341 1.89 22.92 -21.50
C GLY A 341 1.19 24.25 -21.19
N THR A 342 1.06 24.56 -19.90
CA THR A 342 0.43 25.81 -19.45
C THR A 342 1.49 26.87 -19.20
N MET A 343 1.39 28.02 -19.89
CA MET A 343 2.30 29.16 -19.71
C MET A 343 2.40 29.55 -18.22
N GLY A 344 3.63 29.75 -17.75
CA GLY A 344 3.93 30.02 -16.34
C GLY A 344 4.11 28.79 -15.45
N TYR A 345 3.96 27.57 -15.98
CA TYR A 345 4.33 26.31 -15.32
C TYR A 345 5.34 25.48 -16.14
N MET A 346 5.66 25.93 -17.37
CA MET A 346 6.66 25.28 -18.22
C MET A 346 8.09 25.65 -17.80
N PRO A 347 9.01 24.69 -17.71
CA PRO A 347 10.40 24.94 -17.35
C PRO A 347 11.20 25.57 -18.52
N PRO A 348 12.31 26.28 -18.24
CA PRO A 348 13.11 26.96 -19.26
C PRO A 348 13.64 26.03 -20.36
N GLU A 349 14.12 24.83 -20.01
CA GLU A 349 14.65 23.89 -21.00
C GLU A 349 13.60 23.38 -21.99
N TYR A 350 12.33 23.37 -21.60
CA TYR A 350 11.24 23.03 -22.49
C TYR A 350 10.90 24.20 -23.42
N ILE A 351 10.84 25.42 -22.87
CA ILE A 351 10.57 26.64 -23.63
C ILE A 351 11.66 26.87 -24.68
N ASP A 352 12.93 26.72 -24.30
CA ASP A 352 14.07 27.06 -25.14
C ASP A 352 14.44 25.94 -26.12
N LYS A 353 14.33 24.68 -25.68
CA LYS A 353 14.92 23.52 -26.37
C LYS A 353 13.93 22.37 -26.60
N GLN A 354 12.67 22.52 -26.20
CA GLN A 354 11.61 21.50 -26.32
C GLN A 354 11.97 20.16 -25.68
N VAL A 355 12.80 20.18 -24.64
CA VAL A 355 13.25 18.97 -23.96
C VAL A 355 12.23 18.57 -22.89
N ILE A 356 11.77 17.32 -22.95
CA ILE A 356 10.89 16.72 -21.97
C ILE A 356 11.67 15.72 -21.11
N SER A 357 11.49 15.83 -19.80
CA SER A 357 12.00 14.90 -18.79
C SER A 357 11.17 15.00 -17.51
N LYS A 358 11.40 14.11 -16.54
CA LYS A 358 10.62 14.07 -15.28
C LYS A 358 10.68 15.41 -14.54
N GLU A 359 11.80 16.12 -14.69
CA GLU A 359 12.07 17.43 -14.12
C GLU A 359 11.12 18.53 -14.61
N PHE A 360 10.35 18.28 -15.68
CA PHE A 360 9.27 19.17 -16.12
C PHE A 360 8.17 19.28 -15.07
N ASP A 361 7.68 18.14 -14.57
CA ASP A 361 6.62 18.14 -13.57
C ASP A 361 7.14 18.63 -12.22
N ILE A 362 8.42 18.38 -11.92
CA ILE A 362 9.08 18.91 -10.71
C ILE A 362 9.06 20.44 -10.73
N PHE A 363 9.42 21.06 -11.86
CA PHE A 363 9.35 22.50 -12.01
C PHE A 363 7.93 23.03 -11.83
N SER A 364 6.95 22.39 -12.49
CA SER A 364 5.54 22.73 -12.37
C SER A 364 5.05 22.65 -10.92
N LEU A 365 5.44 21.59 -10.20
CA LEU A 365 5.15 21.39 -8.77
C LEU A 365 5.74 22.51 -7.91
N GLY A 366 7.00 22.90 -8.16
CA GLY A 366 7.65 24.01 -7.46
C GLY A 366 6.87 25.32 -7.59
N VAL A 367 6.44 25.65 -8.81
CA VAL A 367 5.60 26.84 -9.06
C VAL A 367 4.26 26.78 -8.32
N ILE A 368 3.62 25.60 -8.27
CA ILE A 368 2.36 25.40 -7.54
C ILE A 368 2.56 25.64 -6.04
N ILE A 369 3.62 25.06 -5.45
CA ILE A 369 3.93 25.25 -4.03
C ILE A 369 4.19 26.75 -3.75
N LEU A 370 5.02 27.43 -4.55
CA LEU A 370 5.28 28.87 -4.36
C LEU A 370 4.00 29.72 -4.41
N LYS A 371 3.09 29.42 -5.34
CA LYS A 371 1.79 30.10 -5.45
C LYS A 371 0.88 29.77 -4.26
N LEU A 372 0.90 28.55 -3.77
CA LEU A 372 0.14 28.15 -2.58
C LEU A 372 0.69 28.77 -1.28
N MET A 373 2.00 29.06 -1.20
CA MET A 373 2.61 29.66 -0.02
C MET A 373 2.50 31.19 0.01
N LYS A 374 2.65 31.85 -1.14
CA LYS A 374 2.75 33.32 -1.24
C LYS A 374 1.57 33.99 -1.97
N GLY A 375 0.82 33.29 -2.81
CA GLY A 375 -0.24 33.87 -3.66
C GLY A 375 0.20 34.03 -5.12
N GLN A 376 -0.71 34.48 -6.00
CA GLN A 376 -0.52 34.40 -7.46
C GLN A 376 0.61 35.29 -8.02
N LYS A 377 0.98 36.38 -7.33
CA LYS A 377 2.05 37.33 -7.74
C LYS A 377 3.49 36.82 -7.48
N SER A 378 3.64 35.65 -6.86
CA SER A 378 4.91 35.18 -6.30
C SER A 378 6.04 34.88 -7.29
N TYR A 379 5.71 34.46 -8.51
CA TYR A 379 6.71 33.93 -9.45
C TYR A 379 7.62 35.01 -10.08
N HIS A 380 7.20 36.27 -10.15
CA HIS A 380 7.97 37.35 -10.78
C HIS A 380 8.84 38.17 -9.81
N GLU A 381 8.66 38.01 -8.49
CA GLU A 381 9.43 38.74 -7.47
C GLU A 381 10.72 38.01 -7.05
N TRP A 382 10.85 36.74 -7.45
CA TRP A 382 12.02 35.87 -7.24
C TRP A 382 13.30 36.42 -7.88
N ASP A 383 13.20 37.11 -9.02
CA ASP A 383 14.35 37.58 -9.80
C ASP A 383 15.13 38.73 -9.14
N PHE A 384 14.61 39.34 -8.08
CA PHE A 384 15.20 40.51 -7.43
C PHE A 384 15.83 40.23 -6.05
N MET A 385 15.84 38.98 -5.57
CA MET A 385 16.37 38.62 -4.25
C MET A 385 16.95 37.20 -4.18
N SER A 386 17.71 36.89 -3.12
CA SER A 386 18.27 35.53 -2.93
C SER A 386 17.21 34.54 -2.43
N PRO A 387 17.36 33.23 -2.75
CA PRO A 387 16.50 32.15 -2.24
C PRO A 387 16.27 32.17 -0.74
N GLU A 388 17.34 32.34 0.03
CA GLU A 388 17.32 32.32 1.50
C GLU A 388 16.51 33.50 2.02
N LYS A 389 16.75 34.69 1.46
CA LYS A 389 16.02 35.89 1.83
C LYS A 389 14.53 35.77 1.49
N PHE A 390 14.18 35.13 0.36
CA PHE A 390 12.79 34.90 -0.01
C PHE A 390 12.09 33.96 0.97
N ILE A 391 12.73 32.84 1.31
CA ILE A 391 12.20 31.85 2.26
C ILE A 391 11.95 32.49 3.62
N GLU A 392 12.93 33.24 4.15
CA GLU A 392 12.82 33.91 5.45
C GLU A 392 11.68 34.95 5.46
N LEU A 393 11.58 35.80 4.43
CA LEU A 393 10.50 36.79 4.36
C LEU A 393 9.12 36.12 4.32
N VAL A 394 8.91 35.12 3.45
CA VAL A 394 7.60 34.47 3.31
C VAL A 394 7.25 33.67 4.56
N ALA A 395 8.19 32.95 5.15
CA ALA A 395 7.96 32.20 6.38
C ALA A 395 7.61 33.13 7.55
N HIS A 396 8.40 34.18 7.80
CA HIS A 396 8.21 35.04 8.96
C HIS A 396 7.07 36.06 8.79
N GLU A 397 7.07 36.86 7.72
CA GLU A 397 6.12 37.97 7.59
C GLU A 397 4.69 37.49 7.32
N LYS A 398 4.53 36.32 6.69
CA LYS A 398 3.21 35.82 6.28
C LYS A 398 2.71 34.65 7.11
N TRP A 399 3.57 33.67 7.39
CA TRP A 399 3.16 32.45 8.10
C TRP A 399 3.36 32.54 9.61
N GLY A 400 4.32 33.35 10.10
CA GLY A 400 4.59 33.53 11.53
C GLY A 400 3.35 33.92 12.33
N GLU A 401 2.71 35.05 11.98
CA GLU A 401 1.49 35.47 12.66
C GLU A 401 0.27 34.58 12.36
N ARG A 402 0.18 34.03 11.14
CA ARG A 402 -0.96 33.22 10.72
C ARG A 402 -1.03 31.92 11.50
N LEU A 403 0.11 31.23 11.68
CA LEU A 403 0.20 30.01 12.47
C LEU A 403 -0.12 30.27 13.95
N GLN A 404 0.41 31.37 14.52
CA GLN A 404 0.12 31.76 15.91
C GLN A 404 -1.35 32.05 16.17
N LYS A 405 -2.10 32.55 15.18
CA LYS A 405 -3.54 32.85 15.30
C LYS A 405 -4.43 31.60 15.19
N THR A 406 -3.94 30.53 14.55
CA THR A 406 -4.76 29.35 14.20
C THR A 406 -4.39 28.07 14.97
N MET A 407 -3.37 28.08 15.82
CA MET A 407 -2.81 26.87 16.44
C MET A 407 -2.40 27.06 17.91
N ASP A 408 -2.29 25.93 18.63
CA ASP A 408 -1.68 25.87 19.96
C ASP A 408 -0.18 26.19 19.92
N VAL A 409 0.30 26.95 20.91
CA VAL A 409 1.66 27.50 21.02
C VAL A 409 2.74 26.40 20.93
N THR A 410 2.43 25.20 21.40
CA THR A 410 3.36 24.05 21.44
C THR A 410 3.68 23.48 20.05
N LEU A 411 2.81 23.67 19.05
CA LEU A 411 2.96 23.12 17.70
C LEU A 411 3.43 24.15 16.66
N VAL A 412 3.44 25.45 17.03
CA VAL A 412 3.78 26.55 16.11
C VAL A 412 5.18 26.39 15.52
N GLU A 413 6.17 26.02 16.34
CA GLU A 413 7.57 25.90 15.87
C GLU A 413 7.73 24.76 14.86
N GLY A 414 7.14 23.58 15.13
CA GLY A 414 7.21 22.45 14.20
C GLY A 414 6.54 22.76 12.86
N HIS A 415 5.38 23.42 12.89
CA HIS A 415 4.69 23.83 11.65
C HIS A 415 5.42 24.97 10.94
N PHE A 416 6.09 25.85 11.68
CA PHE A 416 6.95 26.88 11.11
C PHE A 416 8.14 26.26 10.35
N GLN A 417 8.79 25.25 10.93
CA GLN A 417 9.85 24.50 10.22
C GLN A 417 9.30 23.75 9.00
N GLN A 418 8.08 23.22 9.08
CA GLN A 418 7.41 22.58 7.95
C GLN A 418 7.16 23.58 6.80
N VAL A 419 6.66 24.78 7.11
CA VAL A 419 6.49 25.90 6.16
C VAL A 419 7.81 26.22 5.48
N LYS A 420 8.87 26.40 6.27
CA LYS A 420 10.21 26.71 5.77
C LYS A 420 10.71 25.61 4.82
N LYS A 421 10.50 24.34 5.20
CA LYS A 421 10.90 23.21 4.36
C LYS A 421 10.15 23.14 3.04
N CYS A 422 8.84 23.36 3.05
CA CYS A 422 8.05 23.42 1.82
C CYS A 422 8.54 24.54 0.88
N LEU A 423 8.93 25.70 1.42
CA LEU A 423 9.52 26.79 0.63
C LEU A 423 10.89 26.41 0.07
N GLU A 424 11.79 25.82 0.87
CA GLU A 424 13.09 25.31 0.40
C GLU A 424 12.93 24.31 -0.75
N ILE A 425 12.00 23.37 -0.62
CA ILE A 425 11.67 22.40 -1.65
C ILE A 425 11.20 23.11 -2.92
N ALA A 426 10.24 24.03 -2.79
CA ALA A 426 9.64 24.73 -3.92
C ALA A 426 10.68 25.51 -4.73
N VAL A 427 11.59 26.19 -4.02
CA VAL A 427 12.74 26.89 -4.58
C VAL A 427 13.66 25.96 -5.37
N ARG A 428 14.05 24.82 -4.76
CA ARG A 428 14.91 23.85 -5.44
C ARG A 428 14.24 23.22 -6.67
N CYS A 429 12.92 23.10 -6.65
CA CYS A 429 12.15 22.60 -7.78
C CYS A 429 12.16 23.55 -8.99
N VAL A 430 12.26 24.85 -8.78
CA VAL A 430 12.26 25.86 -9.86
C VAL A 430 13.68 26.26 -10.32
N GLU A 431 14.72 25.50 -9.93
CA GLU A 431 16.09 25.70 -10.39
C GLU A 431 16.18 25.73 -11.92
N TYR A 432 16.96 26.68 -12.46
CA TYR A 432 17.09 26.86 -13.90
C TYR A 432 17.71 25.62 -14.57
N ASP A 433 18.75 25.07 -13.95
CA ASP A 433 19.37 23.83 -14.39
C ASP A 433 18.56 22.63 -13.88
N ARG A 434 17.92 21.91 -14.79
CA ARG A 434 17.09 20.74 -14.46
C ARG A 434 17.84 19.67 -13.66
N GLN A 435 19.16 19.53 -13.84
CA GLN A 435 19.94 18.49 -13.14
C GLN A 435 20.14 18.81 -11.65
N LYS A 436 19.88 20.05 -11.24
CA LYS A 436 19.94 20.46 -9.82
C LYS A 436 18.60 20.33 -9.10
N ARG A 437 17.51 20.11 -9.85
CA ARG A 437 16.19 19.91 -9.27
C ARG A 437 16.16 18.56 -8.55
N PRO A 438 15.51 18.47 -7.38
CA PRO A 438 15.40 17.22 -6.65
C PRO A 438 14.47 16.24 -7.39
N THR A 439 14.66 14.95 -7.15
CA THR A 439 13.71 13.93 -7.62
C THR A 439 12.43 13.95 -6.79
N ILE A 440 11.32 13.43 -7.32
CA ILE A 440 10.06 13.39 -6.56
C ILE A 440 10.18 12.49 -5.32
N GLY A 441 10.93 11.39 -5.39
CA GLY A 441 11.26 10.54 -4.25
C GLY A 441 12.01 11.29 -3.14
N GLU A 442 12.98 12.15 -3.50
CA GLU A 442 13.66 13.02 -2.54
C GLU A 442 12.73 14.05 -1.91
N ILE A 443 11.85 14.67 -2.70
CA ILE A 443 10.85 15.63 -2.21
C ILE A 443 9.95 14.98 -1.17
N VAL A 444 9.38 13.81 -1.50
CA VAL A 444 8.52 13.04 -0.59
C VAL A 444 9.26 12.65 0.69
N ARG A 445 10.53 12.25 0.59
CA ARG A 445 11.37 11.96 1.78
C ARG A 445 11.54 13.20 2.66
N MET A 446 11.89 14.35 2.08
CA MET A 446 12.08 15.61 2.83
C MET A 446 10.78 16.07 3.52
N LEU A 447 9.62 15.86 2.89
CA LEU A 447 8.32 16.15 3.52
C LEU A 447 8.05 15.20 4.70
N ASN A 448 8.27 13.89 4.53
CA ASN A 448 8.08 12.91 5.62
C ASN A 448 8.97 13.18 6.85
N GLU A 449 10.19 13.69 6.64
CA GLU A 449 11.10 14.09 7.72
C GLU A 449 10.51 15.22 8.58
N THR A 450 9.77 16.15 7.97
CA THR A 450 9.10 17.24 8.70
C THR A 450 7.89 16.76 9.50
N GLU A 451 7.17 15.73 9.03
CA GLU A 451 6.07 15.11 9.78
C GLU A 451 6.59 14.38 11.02
N THR A 452 7.77 13.75 10.91
CA THR A 452 8.45 13.09 12.04
C THR A 452 8.91 14.13 13.09
N SER A 453 9.22 15.35 12.65
CA SER A 453 9.66 16.48 13.49
C SER A 453 8.52 17.27 14.12
N LEU A 454 7.28 17.07 13.66
CA LEU A 454 6.04 17.69 14.18
C LEU A 454 5.42 16.95 15.36
N ILE A 455 5.79 15.67 15.53
CA ILE A 455 5.60 14.97 16.80
C ILE A 455 6.47 15.74 17.79
N PRO A 456 5.96 16.22 18.94
CA PRO A 456 6.75 16.98 19.89
C PRO A 456 8.09 16.28 20.09
N GLN A 457 9.16 16.89 19.60
CA GLN A 457 10.50 16.51 20.01
C GLN A 457 10.60 16.96 21.46
N ILE A 458 10.15 16.08 22.35
CA ILE A 458 10.85 15.93 23.62
C ILE A 458 12.21 15.37 23.20
N ASP A 459 13.13 16.27 22.87
CA ASP A 459 14.56 16.00 22.75
C ASP A 459 15.09 15.71 24.16
N SER A 460 14.58 14.62 24.72
CA SER A 460 15.28 13.87 25.75
C SER A 460 16.18 12.95 24.96
N GLY A 461 17.50 13.00 25.14
CA GLY A 461 18.45 12.04 24.54
C GLY A 461 18.23 10.60 25.01
N LEU A 462 16.99 10.13 24.90
CA LEU A 462 16.50 8.81 25.25
C LEU A 462 16.63 7.89 24.04
N LEU A 463 17.20 6.71 24.27
CA LEU A 463 17.24 5.61 23.31
C LEU A 463 15.83 5.10 22.99
N LEU A 464 14.91 5.21 23.95
CA LEU A 464 13.51 4.85 23.82
C LEU A 464 12.64 6.02 24.30
N HIS A 465 11.67 6.44 23.49
CA HIS A 465 10.62 7.32 23.96
C HIS A 465 9.64 6.51 24.81
N VAL A 466 9.49 6.89 26.07
CA VAL A 466 8.70 6.14 27.06
C VAL A 466 7.39 6.86 27.34
N HIS A 467 6.26 6.17 27.19
CA HIS A 467 4.95 6.71 27.50
C HIS A 467 3.99 5.64 28.07
N PRO A 468 3.27 5.91 29.17
CA PRO A 468 3.38 7.08 30.04
C PRO A 468 4.60 6.99 30.98
N LEU A 469 5.07 8.13 31.49
CA LEU A 469 6.10 8.17 32.55
C LEU A 469 5.51 7.90 33.95
N GLU A 470 4.18 8.05 34.09
CA GLU A 470 3.43 7.73 35.29
C GLU A 470 2.48 6.57 35.01
N LEU A 471 2.70 5.45 35.70
CA LEU A 471 1.94 4.21 35.54
C LEU A 471 0.76 4.23 36.50
N THR A 472 -0.44 4.39 35.96
CA THR A 472 -1.66 4.46 36.76
C THR A 472 -2.38 3.12 36.81
N PHE A 473 -2.69 2.65 38.03
CA PHE A 473 -3.48 1.44 38.30
C PHE A 473 -4.77 1.81 39.02
N MET A 474 -5.89 1.25 38.55
CA MET A 474 -7.21 1.47 39.13
C MET A 474 -7.53 0.36 40.13
N LEU A 475 -7.57 0.71 41.42
CA LEU A 475 -7.94 -0.19 42.49
C LEU A 475 -9.46 -0.21 42.66
N SER A 476 -10.07 -1.34 42.35
CA SER A 476 -11.47 -1.61 42.67
C SER A 476 -11.56 -2.22 44.07
N ILE A 477 -12.24 -1.53 44.99
CA ILE A 477 -12.51 -2.04 46.34
C ILE A 477 -13.99 -2.39 46.41
N SER A 478 -14.34 -3.68 46.25
CA SER A 478 -15.70 -4.14 46.55
C SER A 478 -15.85 -4.33 48.06
N LEU A 479 -16.54 -3.41 48.74
CA LEU A 479 -16.85 -3.50 50.17
C LEU A 479 -17.93 -4.54 50.52
N GLU A 480 -18.54 -5.19 49.52
CA GLU A 480 -19.57 -6.21 49.74
C GLU A 480 -19.32 -7.48 48.91
N VAL A 481 -18.68 -8.49 49.51
CA VAL A 481 -18.73 -9.87 48.98
C VAL A 481 -19.32 -10.79 50.04
N PRO A 482 -20.49 -11.42 49.81
CA PRO A 482 -21.06 -12.41 50.70
C PRO A 482 -20.10 -13.59 50.89
N ARG A 483 -20.07 -14.16 52.10
CA ARG A 483 -19.14 -15.20 52.62
C ARG A 483 -19.03 -16.52 51.83
N LYS A 484 -19.52 -16.63 50.58
CA LYS A 484 -19.50 -17.89 49.79
C LYS A 484 -19.02 -17.78 48.33
N LYS A 485 -18.61 -16.62 47.81
CA LYS A 485 -17.93 -16.56 46.49
C LYS A 485 -16.41 -16.43 46.68
N LYS A 486 -15.64 -17.38 46.12
CA LYS A 486 -14.18 -17.23 45.96
C LYS A 486 -13.96 -15.90 45.24
N ALA A 487 -13.20 -15.00 45.86
CA ALA A 487 -12.91 -13.69 45.28
C ALA A 487 -12.22 -13.90 43.94
N ALA A 488 -12.82 -13.41 42.85
CA ALA A 488 -12.08 -13.21 41.62
C ALA A 488 -10.89 -12.30 41.96
N SER A 489 -9.70 -12.70 41.55
CA SER A 489 -8.49 -11.87 41.62
C SER A 489 -8.81 -10.53 40.97
N MET A 490 -8.93 -9.46 41.76
CA MET A 490 -9.05 -8.11 41.22
C MET A 490 -7.64 -7.68 40.80
N SER A 491 -7.36 -7.73 39.51
CA SER A 491 -6.10 -7.25 38.93
C SER A 491 -6.35 -5.97 38.14
N SER A 492 -5.45 -5.00 38.25
CA SER A 492 -5.44 -3.80 37.39
C SER A 492 -4.25 -3.89 36.45
N SER A 493 -4.46 -3.59 35.18
CA SER A 493 -3.41 -3.54 34.16
C SER A 493 -3.20 -2.12 33.65
N CYS A 494 -1.97 -1.81 33.24
CA CYS A 494 -1.64 -0.59 32.51
C CYS A 494 -0.65 -0.91 31.38
N SER A 495 -0.68 -0.09 30.33
CA SER A 495 0.18 -0.23 29.16
C SER A 495 1.35 0.73 29.25
N LEU A 496 2.56 0.24 28.99
CA LEU A 496 3.79 1.02 28.87
C LEU A 496 4.32 0.87 27.44
N HIS A 497 4.46 1.98 26.74
CA HIS A 497 4.96 2.05 25.38
C HIS A 497 6.42 2.50 25.37
N LEU A 498 7.26 1.71 24.71
CA LEU A 498 8.66 1.97 24.46
C LEU A 498 8.85 2.15 22.95
N ASP A 499 8.93 3.40 22.49
CA ASP A 499 9.04 3.74 21.07
C ASP A 499 10.51 3.95 20.68
N ASN A 500 11.02 3.03 19.85
CA ASN A 500 12.35 3.13 19.26
C ASN A 500 12.26 3.83 17.91
N LYS A 501 12.46 5.15 17.90
CA LYS A 501 12.55 5.94 16.67
C LYS A 501 13.91 5.83 15.97
N GLY A 502 14.88 5.17 16.60
CA GLY A 502 16.23 4.99 16.10
C GLY A 502 16.34 3.91 15.02
N ASN A 503 17.54 3.79 14.45
CA ASN A 503 17.87 2.77 13.45
C ASN A 503 18.53 1.51 14.07
N ASP A 504 18.90 1.57 15.35
CA ASP A 504 19.55 0.46 16.06
C ASP A 504 18.56 -0.31 16.94
N ARG A 505 18.89 -1.55 17.28
CA ARG A 505 18.12 -2.34 18.25
C ARG A 505 18.43 -1.84 19.66
N VAL A 506 17.43 -1.72 20.51
CA VAL A 506 17.61 -1.27 21.89
C VAL A 506 17.10 -2.34 22.84
N ALA A 507 17.97 -2.87 23.70
CA ALA A 507 17.57 -3.77 24.78
C ALA A 507 17.01 -2.94 25.93
N PHE A 508 16.00 -3.49 26.61
CA PHE A 508 15.47 -2.91 27.83
C PHE A 508 15.41 -3.93 28.98
N LEU A 509 15.51 -3.42 30.19
CA LEU A 509 15.32 -4.15 31.44
C LEU A 509 14.51 -3.27 32.41
N LEU A 510 13.28 -3.67 32.67
CA LEU A 510 12.35 -2.98 33.55
C LEU A 510 12.30 -3.70 34.90
N VAL A 511 12.71 -2.99 35.95
CA VAL A 511 12.85 -3.53 37.31
C VAL A 511 11.89 -2.80 38.24
N ALA A 512 11.01 -3.54 38.91
CA ALA A 512 10.15 -2.99 39.97
C ALA A 512 10.92 -2.90 41.29
N ASN A 513 10.72 -1.83 42.06
CA ASN A 513 11.26 -1.79 43.44
C ASN A 513 10.56 -2.77 44.39
N SER A 514 9.34 -3.21 44.04
CA SER A 514 8.46 -4.09 44.83
C SER A 514 7.83 -5.18 43.97
N PRO A 515 8.62 -6.11 43.41
CA PRO A 515 8.15 -7.07 42.39
C PRO A 515 7.02 -7.98 42.88
N SER A 516 6.95 -8.27 44.18
CA SER A 516 5.89 -9.11 44.76
C SER A 516 4.44 -8.57 44.62
N ARG A 517 4.27 -7.29 44.23
CA ARG A 517 2.95 -6.67 43.97
C ARG A 517 2.44 -6.92 42.55
N TYR A 518 3.30 -7.35 41.64
CA TYR A 518 2.97 -7.50 40.23
C TYR A 518 2.88 -8.98 39.83
N LEU A 519 2.13 -9.28 38.77
CA LEU A 519 1.98 -10.66 38.28
C LEU A 519 3.30 -11.21 37.72
N ALA A 520 4.16 -10.34 37.19
CA ALA A 520 5.51 -10.69 36.77
C ALA A 520 6.45 -10.78 37.98
N LYS A 521 6.98 -11.99 38.23
CA LYS A 521 7.94 -12.26 39.32
C LYS A 521 9.39 -11.95 38.95
N ASP A 522 9.68 -11.91 37.65
CA ASP A 522 11.00 -11.63 37.08
C ASP A 522 11.03 -10.24 36.41
N PRO A 523 12.21 -9.60 36.26
CA PRO A 523 12.32 -8.36 35.51
C PRO A 523 11.77 -8.52 34.10
N LEU A 524 11.10 -7.47 33.62
CA LEU A 524 10.57 -7.48 32.27
C LEU A 524 11.66 -7.01 31.32
N CYS A 525 12.07 -7.87 30.39
CA CYS A 525 13.17 -7.58 29.48
C CYS A 525 12.84 -7.96 28.04
N GLY A 526 13.58 -7.37 27.11
CA GLY A 526 13.45 -7.65 25.69
C GLY A 526 14.27 -6.69 24.84
N VAL A 527 14.09 -6.80 23.53
CA VAL A 527 14.73 -5.94 22.53
C VAL A 527 13.64 -5.25 21.71
N VAL A 528 13.71 -3.92 21.63
CA VAL A 528 12.87 -3.09 20.76
C VAL A 528 13.56 -2.96 19.40
N PRO A 529 12.97 -3.48 18.30
CA PRO A 529 13.52 -3.33 16.97
C PRO A 529 13.57 -1.86 16.52
N PRO A 530 14.39 -1.53 15.50
CA PRO A 530 14.42 -0.18 14.93
C PRO A 530 13.05 0.23 14.39
N ARG A 531 12.68 1.51 14.58
CA ARG A 531 11.44 2.11 14.07
C ARG A 531 10.18 1.34 14.45
N CYS A 532 10.15 0.82 15.68
CA CYS A 532 9.09 -0.04 16.18
C CYS A 532 8.74 0.35 17.62
N ILE A 533 7.46 0.17 17.97
CA ILE A 533 6.97 0.35 19.32
C ILE A 533 6.96 -1.00 20.03
N TYR A 534 7.41 -1.05 21.28
CA TYR A 534 7.19 -2.18 22.18
C TYR A 534 6.17 -1.80 23.25
N THR A 535 5.05 -2.50 23.31
CA THR A 535 3.99 -2.31 24.30
C THR A 535 4.07 -3.39 25.37
N LEU A 536 4.41 -2.99 26.61
CA LEU A 536 4.42 -3.84 27.80
C LEU A 536 3.11 -3.69 28.56
N THR A 537 2.47 -4.79 28.93
CA THR A 537 1.30 -4.76 29.80
C THR A 537 1.68 -5.11 31.24
N LEU A 538 1.68 -4.13 32.13
CA LEU A 538 2.00 -4.33 33.53
C LEU A 538 0.72 -4.66 34.30
N THR A 539 0.73 -5.70 35.14
CA THR A 539 -0.45 -6.11 35.93
C THR A 539 -0.13 -6.15 37.41
N MET A 540 -0.90 -5.40 38.19
CA MET A 540 -0.84 -5.36 39.66
C MET A 540 -1.88 -6.33 40.26
N CYS A 541 -1.46 -7.12 41.25
CA CYS A 541 -2.31 -8.10 41.94
C CYS A 541 -2.87 -7.52 43.25
N ASN A 542 -4.19 -7.33 43.37
CA ASN A 542 -4.79 -6.84 44.62
C ASN A 542 -5.07 -8.01 45.59
N ASN A 543 -4.22 -8.22 46.59
CA ASN A 543 -4.46 -9.24 47.62
C ASN A 543 -5.26 -8.69 48.82
N LYS A 544 -6.19 -9.49 49.35
CA LYS A 544 -7.06 -9.17 50.51
C LYS A 544 -6.31 -8.75 51.78
N GLN A 545 -5.05 -9.15 51.96
CA GLN A 545 -4.23 -8.73 53.12
C GLN A 545 -3.58 -7.35 52.92
N GLN A 546 -3.32 -6.92 51.69
CA GLN A 546 -2.74 -5.59 51.39
C GLN A 546 -3.78 -4.46 51.41
N ALA A 547 -5.06 -4.77 51.17
CA ALA A 547 -6.16 -3.81 51.32
C ALA A 547 -6.37 -3.32 52.77
N LEU A 548 -5.82 -4.05 53.76
CA LEU A 548 -5.90 -3.71 55.19
C LEU A 548 -4.61 -3.04 55.73
N SER A 549 -3.54 -2.99 54.94
CA SER A 549 -2.29 -2.34 55.28
C SER A 549 -1.93 -1.32 54.19
N MET A 550 -2.73 -0.25 54.08
CA MET A 550 -2.28 0.97 53.41
C MET A 550 -1.08 1.49 54.19
N PRO A 551 0.11 1.60 53.58
CA PRO A 551 1.13 2.43 54.18
C PRO A 551 0.63 3.87 54.14
N SER A 552 0.81 4.60 55.24
CA SER A 552 0.77 6.05 55.22
C SER A 552 1.62 6.58 54.06
N ILE A 553 1.22 7.72 53.50
CA ILE A 553 1.82 8.47 52.36
C ILE A 553 3.36 8.68 52.44
N ASP A 554 4.02 8.26 53.53
CA ASP A 554 5.45 8.40 53.81
C ASP A 554 6.32 7.11 53.70
N SER A 555 5.80 5.96 53.24
CA SER A 555 6.68 4.80 52.95
C SER A 555 6.92 4.65 51.45
N GLY A 556 8.05 5.17 50.97
CA GLY A 556 8.67 4.93 49.64
C GLY A 556 7.73 4.66 48.46
N ALA A 557 7.54 5.65 47.59
CA ALA A 557 6.73 5.51 46.38
C ALA A 557 7.07 4.23 45.59
N ASP A 558 6.05 3.48 45.14
CA ASP A 558 6.25 2.36 44.23
C ASP A 558 6.69 2.91 42.87
N TYR A 559 7.74 2.34 42.29
CA TYR A 559 8.27 2.80 40.99
C TYR A 559 8.93 1.64 40.25
N PHE A 560 9.01 1.80 38.94
CA PHE A 560 9.84 0.97 38.07
C PHE A 560 11.06 1.76 37.60
N THR A 561 12.17 1.06 37.39
CA THR A 561 13.35 1.60 36.70
C THR A 561 13.52 0.87 35.38
N LEU A 562 13.37 1.61 34.28
CA LEU A 562 13.66 1.16 32.93
C LEU A 562 15.13 1.43 32.63
N HIS A 563 15.90 0.36 32.39
CA HIS A 563 17.24 0.45 31.85
C HIS A 563 17.18 0.19 30.34
N SER A 564 17.87 1.00 29.53
CA SER A 564 17.90 0.87 28.07
C SER A 564 19.33 0.97 27.55
N VAL A 565 19.68 0.17 26.55
CA VAL A 565 21.01 0.22 25.92
C VAL A 565 20.95 -0.22 24.45
N VAL A 566 21.73 0.43 23.59
CA VAL A 566 21.87 0.00 22.18
C VAL A 566 22.57 -1.35 22.12
N VAL A 567 21.97 -2.29 21.41
CA VAL A 567 22.53 -3.62 21.20
C VAL A 567 23.26 -3.63 19.87
N GLY A 568 24.58 -3.82 19.90
CA GLY A 568 25.39 -4.05 18.70
C GLY A 568 25.19 -5.45 18.11
N GLN A 569 26.23 -6.05 17.53
CA GLN A 569 26.18 -7.43 16.99
C GLN A 569 26.04 -8.55 18.05
N TYR A 570 25.83 -8.21 19.32
CA TYR A 570 25.59 -9.21 20.37
C TYR A 570 24.13 -9.69 20.27
N GLU A 571 23.96 -10.97 19.90
CA GLU A 571 22.65 -11.62 19.93
C GLU A 571 22.26 -11.94 21.37
N LEU A 572 21.47 -11.05 21.98
CA LEU A 572 20.63 -11.40 23.13
C LEU A 572 19.44 -12.20 22.59
N ASP A 573 19.55 -13.52 22.57
CA ASP A 573 18.40 -14.40 22.28
C ASP A 573 17.42 -14.35 23.47
N LYS A 574 16.17 -14.78 23.29
CA LYS A 574 15.11 -14.75 24.32
C LYS A 574 14.91 -16.10 25.01
N ASP A 575 15.51 -17.17 24.48
CA ASP A 575 15.62 -18.46 25.19
C ASP A 575 16.59 -18.36 26.39
N THR A 576 17.32 -17.24 26.45
CA THR A 576 18.11 -16.76 27.57
C THR A 576 17.21 -16.30 28.74
N ILE A 577 17.42 -16.88 29.91
CA ILE A 577 16.68 -16.60 31.15
C ILE A 577 16.89 -15.12 31.56
N SER A 578 15.89 -14.48 32.18
CA SER A 578 15.95 -13.10 32.72
C SER A 578 17.26 -12.76 33.45
N ALA A 579 17.86 -13.74 34.11
CA ALA A 579 19.16 -13.67 34.79
C ALA A 579 20.34 -13.24 33.89
N GLU A 580 20.37 -13.64 32.61
CA GLU A 580 21.41 -13.22 31.66
C GLU A 580 21.18 -11.79 31.15
N TYR A 581 19.92 -11.34 31.03
CA TYR A 581 19.64 -9.92 30.76
C TYR A 581 20.12 -9.06 31.95
N GLU A 582 19.81 -9.46 33.18
CA GLU A 582 20.34 -8.80 34.37
C GLU A 582 21.88 -8.81 34.38
N GLU A 583 22.52 -9.94 34.08
CA GLU A 583 23.98 -10.06 34.01
C GLU A 583 24.56 -9.18 32.89
N PHE A 584 23.92 -9.13 31.73
CA PHE A 584 24.28 -8.27 30.61
C PHE A 584 24.23 -6.80 31.02
N PHE A 585 23.10 -6.32 31.55
CA PHE A 585 22.96 -4.95 32.02
C PHE A 585 23.96 -4.62 33.13
N LYS A 586 24.21 -5.56 34.06
CA LYS A 586 25.23 -5.40 35.10
C LYS A 586 26.63 -5.24 34.51
N LYS A 587 27.05 -6.13 33.61
CA LYS A 587 28.36 -6.07 32.94
C LYS A 587 28.53 -4.79 32.11
N THR A 588 27.49 -4.39 31.39
CA THR A 588 27.51 -3.17 30.57
C THR A 588 27.59 -1.93 31.44
N LYS A 589 26.87 -1.90 32.57
CA LYS A 589 26.96 -0.83 33.56
C LYS A 589 28.36 -0.75 34.21
N GLU A 590 29.01 -1.88 34.47
CA GLU A 590 30.38 -1.96 34.98
C GLU A 590 31.44 -1.50 33.96
N LYS A 591 31.26 -1.81 32.67
CA LYS A 591 32.24 -1.49 31.60
C LYS A 591 32.07 -0.12 30.98
N ALA A 592 30.82 0.30 30.76
CA ALA A 592 30.43 1.45 29.96
C ALA A 592 29.20 2.14 30.56
N GLY A 593 29.21 2.39 31.88
CA GLY A 593 28.05 2.86 32.64
C GLY A 593 27.36 4.15 32.17
N HIS A 594 27.95 4.91 31.24
CA HIS A 594 27.31 6.06 30.59
C HIS A 594 26.42 5.69 29.39
N GLU A 595 26.54 4.48 28.83
CA GLU A 595 25.74 4.01 27.69
C GLU A 595 24.42 3.36 28.12
N VAL A 596 24.30 2.93 29.38
CA VAL A 596 23.04 2.43 29.95
C VAL A 596 22.22 3.61 30.43
N GLN A 597 21.08 3.81 29.79
CA GLN A 597 20.15 4.84 30.15
C GLN A 597 19.13 4.36 31.17
N GLU A 598 18.87 5.17 32.19
CA GLU A 598 17.92 4.86 33.25
C GLU A 598 16.77 5.86 33.28
N VAL A 599 15.54 5.36 33.27
CA VAL A 599 14.31 6.15 33.39
C VAL A 599 13.49 5.60 34.55
N ALA A 600 13.15 6.45 35.52
CA ALA A 600 12.25 6.10 36.61
C ALA A 600 10.80 6.34 36.20
N LEU A 601 9.93 5.35 36.42
CA LEU A 601 8.50 5.40 36.14
C LEU A 601 7.75 5.33 37.46
N ASN A 602 7.03 6.40 37.80
CA ASN A 602 6.29 6.47 39.06
C ASN A 602 5.00 5.66 38.96
N VAL A 603 4.65 4.92 40.01
CA VAL A 603 3.39 4.18 40.07
C VAL A 603 2.36 4.96 40.89
N ILE A 604 1.19 5.18 40.30
CA ILE A 604 0.04 5.85 40.91
C ILE A 604 -1.10 4.85 41.04
N CYS A 605 -1.64 4.71 42.25
CA CYS A 605 -2.80 3.85 42.52
C CYS A 605 -4.02 4.71 42.85
N CYS A 606 -5.05 4.66 41.99
CA CYS A 606 -6.29 5.43 42.15
C CYS A 606 -7.43 4.54 42.65
N GLN A 607 -8.26 5.03 43.57
CA GLN A 607 -9.43 4.29 44.08
C GLN A 607 -10.70 4.67 43.29
N GLN A 608 -11.49 3.68 42.89
CA GLN A 608 -12.85 3.92 42.38
C GLN A 608 -13.79 4.18 43.58
N GLN A 609 -14.22 5.42 43.80
CA GLN A 609 -15.32 5.73 44.72
C GLN A 609 -16.65 5.39 44.03
N ALA A 610 -17.40 4.44 44.60
CA ALA A 610 -18.82 4.30 44.33
C ALA A 610 -19.53 5.52 44.94
N ASP A 611 -20.41 6.15 44.16
CA ASP A 611 -21.22 7.34 44.47
C ASP A 611 -20.48 8.70 44.56
N CYS A 612 -20.38 9.38 43.42
CA CYS A 612 -20.66 10.81 43.35
C CYS A 612 -21.05 11.22 41.92
N GLY A 613 -22.21 11.86 41.78
CA GLY A 613 -22.72 12.36 40.52
C GLY A 613 -21.95 13.58 39.99
N THR A 614 -21.82 13.62 38.66
CA THR A 614 -21.51 14.76 37.78
C THR A 614 -20.25 15.60 38.12
N SER A 615 -19.17 15.43 37.35
CA SER A 615 -18.64 16.44 36.41
C SER A 615 -17.14 16.20 36.13
N SER A 616 -16.80 15.76 34.91
CA SER A 616 -15.64 16.17 34.10
C SER A 616 -15.29 15.03 33.13
N ASP A 617 -15.53 15.27 31.84
CA ASP A 617 -15.07 14.44 30.74
C ASP A 617 -13.53 14.45 30.71
N SER A 618 -12.93 13.36 31.18
CA SER A 618 -11.58 12.98 30.78
C SER A 618 -11.54 11.46 30.71
N GLU A 619 -12.04 10.91 29.60
CA GLU A 619 -11.81 9.51 29.26
C GLU A 619 -10.30 9.27 29.12
N PRO A 620 -9.74 8.17 29.65
CA PRO A 620 -8.33 7.85 29.48
C PRO A 620 -8.03 7.59 28.00
N THR A 621 -7.25 8.48 27.39
CA THR A 621 -6.88 8.50 25.97
C THR A 621 -5.73 7.54 25.64
N GLY A 622 -5.91 6.24 25.87
CA GLY A 622 -4.94 5.21 25.47
C GLY A 622 -5.56 3.81 25.33
N PRO A 623 -4.95 2.90 24.55
CA PRO A 623 -5.43 1.53 24.40
C PRO A 623 -5.43 0.82 25.76
N THR A 624 -6.62 0.46 26.24
CA THR A 624 -6.80 -0.26 27.50
C THR A 624 -6.60 -1.75 27.24
N VAL A 625 -5.54 -2.33 27.81
CA VAL A 625 -5.36 -3.78 27.85
C VAL A 625 -6.09 -4.30 29.09
N GLU A 626 -7.14 -5.08 28.89
CA GLU A 626 -7.87 -5.77 29.95
C GLU A 626 -7.33 -7.19 30.10
N ILE A 627 -6.64 -7.46 31.21
CA ILE A 627 -6.17 -8.81 31.52
C ILE A 627 -7.25 -9.56 32.29
N ILE A 628 -7.78 -10.60 31.66
CA ILE A 628 -8.78 -11.50 32.22
C ILE A 628 -8.04 -12.73 32.75
N THR A 629 -7.44 -12.60 33.94
CA THR A 629 -6.83 -13.74 34.64
C THR A 629 -7.83 -14.31 35.66
N LYS A 630 -8.35 -15.51 35.37
CA LYS A 630 -8.92 -16.35 36.43
C LYS A 630 -7.81 -17.25 36.94
N ALA A 631 -7.63 -17.29 38.27
CA ALA A 631 -6.62 -18.08 38.97
C ALA A 631 -6.65 -19.60 38.69
N ASP A 632 -7.67 -20.08 37.97
CA ASP A 632 -7.88 -21.49 37.59
C ASP A 632 -7.79 -21.69 36.05
N ALA A 633 -7.10 -20.81 35.31
CA ALA A 633 -6.96 -20.85 33.84
C ALA A 633 -5.51 -21.12 33.44
N LEU A 634 -5.03 -22.34 33.70
CA LEU A 634 -3.72 -22.78 33.23
C LEU A 634 -3.87 -23.38 31.81
N GLU A 635 -3.12 -22.79 30.89
CA GLU A 635 -2.85 -23.21 29.51
C GLU A 635 -4.08 -23.21 28.58
N VAL A 636 -4.41 -22.06 27.98
CA VAL A 636 -5.39 -21.99 26.89
C VAL A 636 -4.85 -22.77 25.68
N SER A 637 -5.59 -23.77 25.20
CA SER A 637 -5.22 -24.56 24.01
C SER A 637 -5.83 -24.03 22.73
N SER A 638 -7.07 -23.54 22.78
CA SER A 638 -7.77 -22.94 21.66
C SER A 638 -8.75 -21.88 22.15
N MET A 639 -9.13 -20.99 21.25
CA MET A 639 -10.03 -19.88 21.50
C MET A 639 -10.96 -19.67 20.30
N ASP A 640 -12.13 -19.14 20.60
CA ASP A 640 -13.01 -18.55 19.59
C ASP A 640 -13.79 -17.37 20.19
N VAL A 641 -14.16 -16.41 19.34
CA VAL A 641 -14.87 -15.20 19.76
C VAL A 641 -16.21 -15.15 19.05
N HIS A 642 -17.29 -14.99 19.83
CA HIS A 642 -18.61 -14.88 19.24
C HIS A 642 -18.73 -13.52 18.50
N PRO A 643 -19.20 -13.48 17.24
CA PRO A 643 -19.14 -12.28 16.41
C PRO A 643 -20.19 -11.22 16.75
N ILE A 644 -21.22 -11.56 17.53
CA ILE A 644 -22.33 -10.67 17.91
C ILE A 644 -22.38 -10.48 19.43
N GLU A 645 -22.64 -11.58 20.15
CA GLU A 645 -22.62 -11.59 21.61
C GLU A 645 -21.24 -11.33 22.20
N PRO A 646 -21.16 -10.70 23.39
CA PRO A 646 -19.89 -10.36 24.01
C PRO A 646 -19.26 -11.57 24.71
N TRP A 647 -19.10 -12.67 23.98
CA TRP A 647 -18.67 -13.96 24.51
C TRP A 647 -17.32 -14.38 23.95
N ILE A 648 -16.48 -14.92 24.81
CA ILE A 648 -15.24 -15.59 24.45
C ILE A 648 -15.37 -17.04 24.92
N MET A 649 -15.00 -17.95 24.03
CA MET A 649 -14.88 -19.36 24.33
C MET A 649 -13.41 -19.75 24.36
N THR A 650 -13.02 -20.50 25.38
CA THR A 650 -11.68 -21.09 25.47
C THR A 650 -11.72 -22.53 25.88
N THR A 651 -10.79 -23.29 25.32
CA THR A 651 -10.44 -24.63 25.77
C THR A 651 -9.08 -24.57 26.46
N HIS A 652 -8.86 -25.45 27.43
CA HIS A 652 -7.65 -25.46 28.24
C HIS A 652 -6.92 -26.81 28.12
N ARG A 653 -5.61 -26.85 28.37
CA ARG A 653 -4.83 -28.10 28.37
C ARG A 653 -5.24 -29.08 29.48
N ALA A 654 -5.95 -28.63 30.50
CA ALA A 654 -6.61 -29.55 31.44
C ALA A 654 -7.80 -30.31 30.80
N GLY A 655 -8.22 -29.90 29.61
CA GLY A 655 -9.38 -30.44 28.90
C GLY A 655 -10.64 -29.60 29.05
N SER A 656 -10.69 -28.58 29.91
CA SER A 656 -11.93 -27.85 30.16
C SER A 656 -12.27 -26.85 29.06
N LEU A 657 -13.53 -26.82 28.62
CA LEU A 657 -14.16 -25.75 27.85
C LEU A 657 -14.85 -24.74 28.78
N ARG A 658 -14.73 -23.45 28.46
CA ARG A 658 -15.43 -22.36 29.15
C ARG A 658 -15.92 -21.33 28.15
N VAL A 659 -17.14 -20.86 28.37
CA VAL A 659 -17.70 -19.67 27.70
C VAL A 659 -17.96 -18.61 28.75
N TRP A 660 -17.50 -17.38 28.53
CA TRP A 660 -17.81 -16.27 29.42
C TRP A 660 -18.17 -15.02 28.65
N ASN A 661 -18.91 -14.15 29.33
CA ASN A 661 -19.24 -12.83 28.85
C ASN A 661 -18.15 -11.84 29.32
N TYR A 662 -17.41 -11.25 28.40
CA TYR A 662 -16.28 -10.37 28.75
C TYR A 662 -16.73 -9.01 29.30
N LYS A 663 -17.96 -8.55 29.02
CA LYS A 663 -18.51 -7.31 29.61
C LYS A 663 -18.87 -7.47 31.08
N THR A 664 -19.41 -8.63 31.45
CA THR A 664 -19.85 -8.91 32.83
C THR A 664 -18.84 -9.74 33.63
N MET A 665 -17.80 -10.26 32.97
CA MET A 665 -16.79 -11.16 33.53
C MET A 665 -17.38 -12.46 34.13
N ALA A 666 -18.63 -12.78 33.80
CA ALA A 666 -19.35 -13.96 34.27
C ALA A 666 -19.10 -15.16 33.33
N THR A 667 -18.84 -16.33 33.93
CA THR A 667 -18.83 -17.59 33.18
C THR A 667 -20.29 -17.96 32.87
N LEU A 668 -20.58 -18.16 31.58
CA LEU A 668 -21.90 -18.56 31.08
C LEU A 668 -22.04 -20.07 31.00
N LYS A 669 -20.98 -20.76 30.53
CA LYS A 669 -21.00 -22.20 30.25
C LYS A 669 -19.67 -22.87 30.57
N SER A 670 -19.72 -24.16 30.92
CA SER A 670 -18.57 -24.99 31.28
C SER A 670 -18.57 -26.33 30.54
N ILE A 671 -17.45 -27.07 30.62
CA ILE A 671 -17.28 -28.35 29.91
C ILE A 671 -18.38 -29.37 30.18
N GLN A 672 -18.86 -29.48 31.41
CA GLN A 672 -19.89 -30.44 31.81
C GLN A 672 -21.23 -30.20 31.10
N ASP A 673 -21.40 -29.01 30.53
CA ASP A 673 -22.57 -28.65 29.75
C ASP A 673 -22.43 -29.03 28.26
N VAL A 674 -21.32 -29.66 27.85
CA VAL A 674 -21.02 -30.01 26.45
C VAL A 674 -20.58 -31.47 26.32
N THR A 675 -19.67 -31.95 27.19
CA THR A 675 -19.19 -33.34 27.18
C THR A 675 -18.49 -33.67 28.50
N ASP A 676 -18.48 -34.96 28.88
CA ASP A 676 -17.71 -35.47 30.02
C ASP A 676 -16.21 -35.65 29.67
N GLU A 677 -15.86 -35.64 28.38
CA GLU A 677 -14.49 -35.88 27.92
C GLU A 677 -13.66 -34.58 27.79
N PRO A 678 -12.34 -34.62 28.04
CA PRO A 678 -11.44 -33.48 27.84
C PRO A 678 -11.49 -32.89 26.41
N VAL A 679 -11.94 -31.65 26.29
CA VAL A 679 -12.00 -30.88 25.04
C VAL A 679 -10.64 -30.23 24.73
N ASN A 680 -10.19 -30.37 23.48
CA ASN A 680 -8.94 -29.75 22.99
C ASN A 680 -9.17 -28.47 22.19
N VAL A 681 -10.22 -28.44 21.36
CA VAL A 681 -10.57 -27.33 20.46
C VAL A 681 -12.08 -27.15 20.42
N ALA A 682 -12.55 -25.93 20.27
CA ALA A 682 -13.96 -25.64 20.04
C ALA A 682 -14.15 -24.41 19.14
N LYS A 683 -15.31 -24.35 18.46
CA LYS A 683 -15.73 -23.26 17.57
C LYS A 683 -17.22 -22.98 17.71
N PHE A 684 -17.62 -21.73 17.54
CA PHE A 684 -19.03 -21.34 17.43
C PHE A 684 -19.55 -21.57 16.01
N VAL A 685 -20.75 -22.14 15.91
CA VAL A 685 -21.56 -22.15 14.69
C VAL A 685 -22.76 -21.24 14.95
N VAL A 686 -22.55 -19.95 14.72
CA VAL A 686 -23.47 -18.89 15.17
C VAL A 686 -24.84 -18.98 14.51
N ARG A 687 -24.90 -19.39 13.24
CA ARG A 687 -26.16 -19.51 12.49
C ARG A 687 -27.10 -20.60 13.04
N GLU A 688 -26.53 -21.68 13.56
CA GLU A 688 -27.28 -22.78 14.18
C GLU A 688 -27.36 -22.65 15.70
N LYS A 689 -26.68 -21.65 16.27
CA LYS A 689 -26.51 -21.45 17.72
C LYS A 689 -25.85 -22.65 18.40
N TRP A 690 -24.84 -23.24 17.75
CA TRP A 690 -24.09 -24.38 18.29
C TRP A 690 -22.69 -24.00 18.78
N ILE A 691 -22.22 -24.78 19.75
CA ILE A 691 -20.80 -24.97 20.04
C ILE A 691 -20.43 -26.34 19.49
N VAL A 692 -19.39 -26.39 18.66
CA VAL A 692 -18.80 -27.64 18.20
C VAL A 692 -17.46 -27.81 18.92
N ALA A 693 -17.31 -28.92 19.64
CA ALA A 693 -16.15 -29.23 20.46
C ALA A 693 -15.49 -30.54 20.00
N GLY A 694 -14.17 -30.51 19.82
CA GLY A 694 -13.36 -31.69 19.51
C GLY A 694 -12.58 -32.13 20.75
N ASP A 695 -12.75 -33.38 21.13
CA ASP A 695 -12.10 -33.96 22.31
C ASP A 695 -10.73 -34.63 22.01
N ARG A 696 -10.11 -35.14 23.08
CA ARG A 696 -8.80 -35.83 23.00
C ARG A 696 -8.87 -37.27 22.50
N ASN A 697 -10.05 -37.86 22.46
CA ASN A 697 -10.28 -39.22 21.99
C ASN A 697 -10.61 -39.25 20.48
N GLY A 698 -10.82 -38.08 19.88
CA GLY A 698 -11.12 -37.92 18.46
C GLY A 698 -12.60 -37.80 18.15
N CYS A 699 -13.45 -37.52 19.15
CA CYS A 699 -14.88 -37.35 18.97
C CYS A 699 -15.25 -35.86 18.93
N ILE A 700 -16.29 -35.57 18.13
CA ILE A 700 -16.87 -34.25 17.94
C ILE A 700 -18.22 -34.24 18.66
N HIS A 701 -18.41 -33.23 19.48
CA HIS A 701 -19.63 -32.98 20.27
C HIS A 701 -20.23 -31.66 19.82
N VAL A 702 -21.53 -31.66 19.51
CA VAL A 702 -22.26 -30.51 18.99
C VAL A 702 -23.39 -30.20 19.94
N HIS A 703 -23.41 -28.95 20.43
CA HIS A 703 -24.30 -28.57 21.50
C HIS A 703 -24.98 -27.23 21.22
N ASN A 704 -26.31 -27.18 21.34
CA ASN A 704 -27.06 -25.94 21.21
C ASN A 704 -26.90 -25.09 22.48
N TYR A 705 -26.30 -23.90 22.35
CA TYR A 705 -25.98 -23.08 23.52
C TYR A 705 -27.15 -22.24 24.05
N GLU A 706 -28.27 -22.13 23.32
CA GLU A 706 -29.47 -21.47 23.82
C GLU A 706 -30.39 -22.45 24.56
N GLU A 707 -30.65 -23.61 23.95
CA GLU A 707 -31.57 -24.60 24.49
C GLU A 707 -30.89 -25.54 25.50
N ASN A 708 -29.55 -25.53 25.51
CA ASN A 708 -28.70 -26.35 26.36
C ASN A 708 -28.89 -27.86 26.15
N GLU A 709 -29.02 -28.27 24.89
CA GLU A 709 -29.20 -29.67 24.49
C GLU A 709 -28.10 -30.14 23.53
N GLU A 710 -27.73 -31.41 23.68
CA GLU A 710 -26.79 -32.10 22.79
C GLU A 710 -27.52 -32.36 21.46
N VAL A 711 -26.92 -31.87 20.36
CA VAL A 711 -27.46 -32.01 19.02
C VAL A 711 -26.95 -33.30 18.38
N GLU A 712 -25.64 -33.53 18.47
CA GLU A 712 -24.99 -34.71 17.90
C GLU A 712 -23.65 -34.98 18.61
N SER A 713 -23.28 -36.25 18.72
CA SER A 713 -21.96 -36.68 19.20
C SER A 713 -21.48 -37.92 18.45
N PHE A 714 -20.29 -37.84 17.86
CA PHE A 714 -19.73 -38.94 17.07
C PHE A 714 -18.20 -38.93 17.07
N CYS A 715 -17.60 -40.10 16.85
CA CYS A 715 -16.14 -40.22 16.78
C CYS A 715 -15.62 -40.02 15.36
N ALA A 716 -15.03 -38.86 15.12
CA ALA A 716 -14.55 -38.38 13.83
C ALA A 716 -13.18 -38.99 13.45
N HIS A 717 -12.29 -39.11 14.44
CA HIS A 717 -10.91 -39.56 14.31
C HIS A 717 -10.55 -40.55 15.41
N SER A 718 -9.41 -41.24 15.28
CA SER A 718 -8.93 -42.22 16.27
C SER A 718 -7.97 -41.63 17.32
N SER A 719 -7.81 -40.30 17.33
CA SER A 719 -6.90 -39.57 18.21
C SER A 719 -7.39 -38.12 18.34
N CYS A 720 -6.78 -37.37 19.26
CA CYS A 720 -7.12 -35.98 19.60
C CYS A 720 -7.37 -35.08 18.39
N ILE A 721 -8.52 -34.40 18.38
CA ILE A 721 -8.86 -33.40 17.37
C ILE A 721 -7.96 -32.17 17.57
N THR A 722 -7.17 -31.83 16.56
CA THR A 722 -6.21 -30.72 16.62
C THR A 722 -6.82 -29.39 16.24
N THR A 723 -7.67 -29.37 15.21
CA THR A 723 -8.32 -28.16 14.73
C THR A 723 -9.72 -28.44 14.20
N LEU A 724 -10.54 -27.41 14.27
CA LEU A 724 -11.88 -27.34 13.72
C LEU A 724 -12.00 -26.03 12.94
N ALA A 725 -12.58 -26.07 11.75
CA ALA A 725 -12.94 -24.88 10.99
C ALA A 725 -14.39 -25.00 10.50
N VAL A 726 -15.15 -23.91 10.65
CA VAL A 726 -16.56 -23.85 10.27
C VAL A 726 -16.67 -23.04 8.99
N HIS A 727 -17.36 -23.57 7.98
CA HIS A 727 -17.56 -22.84 6.74
C HIS A 727 -18.52 -21.66 6.97
N PRO A 728 -18.24 -20.47 6.41
CA PRO A 728 -19.00 -19.26 6.70
C PRO A 728 -20.47 -19.33 6.24
N THR A 729 -20.77 -20.03 5.13
CA THR A 729 -22.13 -20.10 4.55
C THR A 729 -22.69 -21.52 4.52
N ASP A 730 -22.04 -22.41 3.79
CA ASP A 730 -22.44 -23.82 3.59
C ASP A 730 -22.33 -24.66 4.88
N PRO A 731 -23.12 -25.75 5.03
CA PRO A 731 -23.25 -26.55 6.24
C PRO A 731 -22.06 -27.49 6.50
N PHE A 732 -20.84 -26.93 6.46
CA PHE A 732 -19.61 -27.68 6.45
C PHE A 732 -18.74 -27.41 7.68
N LEU A 733 -18.24 -28.49 8.27
CA LEU A 733 -17.25 -28.49 9.36
C LEU A 733 -16.02 -29.28 8.92
N PHE A 734 -14.83 -28.69 9.01
CA PHE A 734 -13.58 -29.43 8.94
C PHE A 734 -13.12 -29.90 10.31
N SER A 735 -12.54 -31.10 10.35
CA SER A 735 -11.74 -31.60 11.46
C SER A 735 -10.41 -32.18 10.97
N SER A 736 -9.37 -32.05 11.79
CA SER A 736 -8.16 -32.84 11.66
C SER A 736 -7.67 -33.34 13.01
N SER A 737 -6.79 -34.33 12.99
CA SER A 737 -6.34 -35.04 14.19
C SER A 737 -4.84 -35.30 14.18
N ASN A 738 -4.30 -35.63 15.36
CA ASN A 738 -2.98 -36.21 15.55
C ASN A 738 -2.93 -37.72 15.25
N ASP A 739 -3.97 -38.28 14.62
CA ASP A 739 -3.97 -39.68 14.19
C ASP A 739 -2.86 -39.98 13.15
N ALA A 740 -2.55 -41.27 13.00
CA ALA A 740 -1.55 -41.73 12.04
C ALA A 740 -2.00 -41.61 10.58
N GLY A 741 -3.29 -41.30 10.34
CA GLY A 741 -3.82 -41.13 8.99
C GLY A 741 -3.52 -39.76 8.39
N HIS A 742 -3.26 -38.76 9.24
CA HIS A 742 -2.96 -37.37 8.81
C HIS A 742 -4.05 -36.78 7.90
N LEU A 743 -5.30 -37.23 8.10
CA LEU A 743 -6.43 -36.89 7.26
C LEU A 743 -7.07 -35.57 7.68
N ILE A 744 -7.61 -34.86 6.69
CA ILE A 744 -8.57 -33.78 6.91
C ILE A 744 -9.94 -34.35 6.55
N LYS A 745 -10.92 -34.19 7.44
CA LYS A 745 -12.30 -34.66 7.23
C LYS A 745 -13.26 -33.49 7.17
N LEU A 746 -14.14 -33.49 6.19
CA LEU A 746 -15.23 -32.53 6.02
C LEU A 746 -16.54 -33.22 6.35
N TRP A 747 -17.33 -32.60 7.21
CA TRP A 747 -18.61 -33.10 7.66
C TRP A 747 -19.72 -32.17 7.17
N ASN A 748 -20.75 -32.74 6.54
CA ASN A 748 -21.94 -32.01 6.10
C ASN A 748 -23.10 -32.27 7.06
N TRP A 749 -23.43 -31.31 7.92
CA TRP A 749 -24.48 -31.51 8.92
C TRP A 749 -25.90 -31.47 8.36
N ASP A 750 -26.12 -30.89 7.18
CA ASP A 750 -27.43 -30.95 6.49
C ASP A 750 -27.67 -32.31 5.83
N ASN A 751 -26.63 -33.13 5.68
CA ASN A 751 -26.70 -34.48 5.12
C ASN A 751 -26.25 -35.52 6.15
N ASP A 752 -26.85 -35.51 7.33
CA ASP A 752 -26.63 -36.47 8.42
C ASP A 752 -25.14 -36.65 8.78
N TRP A 753 -24.39 -35.54 8.83
CA TRP A 753 -22.95 -35.53 9.11
C TRP A 753 -22.14 -36.42 8.14
N GLU A 754 -22.52 -36.47 6.87
CA GLU A 754 -21.77 -37.20 5.85
C GLU A 754 -20.31 -36.72 5.81
N CYS A 755 -19.39 -37.69 5.83
CA CYS A 755 -17.95 -37.45 5.88
C CYS A 755 -17.31 -37.57 4.50
N LYS A 756 -16.56 -36.53 4.13
CA LYS A 756 -15.61 -36.55 3.00
C LYS A 756 -14.18 -36.44 3.51
N GLU A 757 -13.29 -37.31 3.02
CA GLU A 757 -11.90 -37.40 3.47
C GLU A 757 -10.92 -36.85 2.43
N PHE A 758 -9.95 -36.05 2.89
CA PHE A 758 -8.89 -35.47 2.07
C PHE A 758 -7.54 -36.09 2.43
N HIS A 759 -6.91 -36.72 1.44
CA HIS A 759 -5.67 -37.47 1.56
C HIS A 759 -4.52 -36.71 0.89
N GLY A 760 -3.34 -36.66 1.52
CA GLY A 760 -2.13 -36.16 0.85
C GLY A 760 -1.04 -35.55 1.73
N HIS A 761 -1.34 -35.20 2.98
CA HIS A 761 -0.30 -34.85 3.95
C HIS A 761 0.39 -36.10 4.48
N VAL A 762 1.69 -35.97 4.80
CA VAL A 762 2.51 -37.06 5.36
C VAL A 762 2.96 -36.78 6.80
N GLY A 763 2.35 -35.78 7.41
CA GLY A 763 2.54 -35.39 8.80
C GLY A 763 1.29 -34.72 9.33
N THR A 764 1.24 -34.57 10.65
CA THR A 764 0.11 -33.98 11.37
C THR A 764 -0.30 -32.62 10.79
N VAL A 765 -1.57 -32.50 10.42
CA VAL A 765 -2.19 -31.22 10.04
C VAL A 765 -2.39 -30.38 11.30
N THR A 766 -1.75 -29.21 11.30
CA THR A 766 -1.70 -28.30 12.45
C THR A 766 -2.87 -27.32 12.44
N GLN A 767 -3.24 -26.81 11.27
CA GLN A 767 -4.38 -25.91 11.09
C GLN A 767 -5.00 -26.08 9.71
N VAL A 768 -6.32 -25.87 9.63
CA VAL A 768 -7.10 -25.78 8.40
C VAL A 768 -7.90 -24.48 8.43
N THR A 769 -8.06 -23.84 7.28
CA THR A 769 -8.81 -22.58 7.16
C THR A 769 -9.50 -22.50 5.80
N PHE A 770 -10.75 -22.03 5.77
CA PHE A 770 -11.50 -21.81 4.54
C PHE A 770 -11.00 -20.58 3.80
N ASN A 771 -11.05 -20.62 2.48
CA ASN A 771 -10.77 -19.44 1.69
C ASN A 771 -11.96 -18.45 1.78
N PRO A 772 -11.79 -17.23 2.31
CA PRO A 772 -12.88 -16.29 2.48
C PRO A 772 -13.44 -15.75 1.15
N ASN A 773 -12.70 -15.83 0.04
CA ASN A 773 -13.17 -15.34 -1.27
C ASN A 773 -13.61 -16.46 -2.21
N ASP A 774 -13.42 -17.73 -1.85
CA ASP A 774 -13.79 -18.89 -2.67
C ASP A 774 -14.34 -20.00 -1.78
N SER A 775 -15.65 -20.23 -1.83
CA SER A 775 -16.32 -21.24 -1.03
C SER A 775 -15.93 -22.68 -1.38
N ASN A 776 -15.22 -22.89 -2.50
CA ASN A 776 -14.81 -24.21 -2.95
C ASN A 776 -13.33 -24.53 -2.65
N SER A 777 -12.61 -23.67 -1.91
CA SER A 777 -11.22 -23.95 -1.54
C SER A 777 -10.90 -23.70 -0.07
N PHE A 778 -9.86 -24.39 0.40
CA PHE A 778 -9.34 -24.25 1.76
C PHE A 778 -7.84 -24.54 1.78
N ALA A 779 -7.16 -24.02 2.80
CA ALA A 779 -5.75 -24.25 3.05
C ALA A 779 -5.54 -25.13 4.28
N SER A 780 -4.47 -25.92 4.27
CA SER A 780 -4.00 -26.67 5.43
C SER A 780 -2.50 -26.54 5.61
N ALA A 781 -2.07 -26.26 6.85
CA ALA A 781 -0.67 -26.30 7.26
C ALA A 781 -0.37 -27.64 7.94
N SER A 782 0.85 -28.15 7.76
CA SER A 782 1.26 -29.43 8.33
C SER A 782 2.71 -29.45 8.80
N LYS A 783 2.97 -30.34 9.76
CA LYS A 783 4.31 -30.73 10.19
C LYS A 783 5.09 -31.52 9.14
N ASP A 784 4.52 -31.78 7.95
CA ASP A 784 5.30 -32.29 6.82
C ASP A 784 6.09 -31.20 6.07
N GLY A 785 6.03 -29.94 6.53
CA GLY A 785 6.72 -28.82 5.89
C GLY A 785 6.01 -28.32 4.64
N THR A 786 4.71 -28.57 4.50
CA THR A 786 3.92 -28.07 3.38
C THR A 786 2.66 -27.35 3.83
N VAL A 787 2.24 -26.39 3.00
CA VAL A 787 0.87 -25.89 2.96
C VAL A 787 0.20 -26.40 1.71
N LYS A 788 -1.00 -26.96 1.83
CA LYS A 788 -1.77 -27.44 0.69
C LYS A 788 -3.05 -26.63 0.53
N ILE A 789 -3.35 -26.24 -0.71
CA ILE A 789 -4.65 -25.69 -1.10
C ILE A 789 -5.44 -26.80 -1.77
N TRP A 790 -6.66 -27.01 -1.29
CA TRP A 790 -7.54 -28.08 -1.72
C TRP A 790 -8.77 -27.50 -2.39
N SER A 791 -9.42 -28.31 -3.23
CA SER A 791 -10.75 -28.02 -3.74
C SER A 791 -11.76 -28.94 -3.07
N ILE A 792 -12.85 -28.38 -2.54
CA ILE A 792 -13.85 -29.13 -1.78
C ILE A 792 -14.63 -30.08 -2.71
N CYS A 793 -15.09 -29.58 -3.86
CA CYS A 793 -15.94 -30.33 -4.79
C CYS A 793 -15.17 -31.25 -5.75
N SER A 794 -13.83 -31.21 -5.76
CA SER A 794 -13.03 -31.94 -6.75
C SER A 794 -12.10 -32.94 -6.07
N ASP A 795 -12.24 -34.23 -6.40
CA ASP A 795 -11.38 -35.29 -5.87
C ASP A 795 -10.08 -35.49 -6.66
N ASP A 796 -9.88 -34.69 -7.72
CA ASP A 796 -8.69 -34.71 -8.57
C ASP A 796 -7.44 -34.25 -7.79
N PRO A 797 -6.48 -35.15 -7.49
CA PRO A 797 -5.27 -34.80 -6.74
C PRO A 797 -4.37 -33.80 -7.48
N SER A 798 -4.49 -33.68 -8.80
CA SER A 798 -3.70 -32.73 -9.59
C SER A 798 -4.09 -31.27 -9.35
N LYS A 799 -5.27 -31.02 -8.76
CA LYS A 799 -5.73 -29.69 -8.37
C LYS A 799 -5.20 -29.23 -7.01
N ILE A 800 -4.53 -30.12 -6.26
CA ILE A 800 -3.94 -29.76 -4.98
C ILE A 800 -2.70 -28.90 -5.22
N ILE A 801 -2.76 -27.64 -4.81
CA ILE A 801 -1.59 -26.76 -4.86
C ILE A 801 -0.77 -27.04 -3.61
N THR A 802 0.51 -27.43 -3.77
CA THR A 802 1.43 -27.65 -2.65
C THR A 802 2.47 -26.54 -2.62
N LEU A 803 2.53 -25.81 -1.51
CA LEU A 803 3.57 -24.83 -1.19
C LEU A 803 4.55 -25.50 -0.23
N LYS A 804 5.85 -25.44 -0.54
CA LYS A 804 6.90 -26.01 0.30
C LYS A 804 7.42 -24.93 1.23
N LEU A 805 7.34 -25.19 2.53
CA LEU A 805 7.92 -24.36 3.56
C LEU A 805 9.37 -24.79 3.80
N ASP A 806 10.15 -23.90 4.41
CA ASP A 806 11.52 -24.21 4.82
C ASP A 806 11.53 -25.17 6.03
N GLU A 807 10.55 -25.01 6.91
CA GLU A 807 10.34 -25.83 8.12
C GLU A 807 8.84 -26.15 8.33
N HIS A 808 8.49 -26.76 9.45
CA HIS A 808 7.11 -27.13 9.77
C HIS A 808 6.15 -25.94 9.85
N GLY A 809 5.02 -26.03 9.14
CA GLY A 809 3.93 -25.05 9.20
C GLY A 809 3.02 -25.31 10.40
N LEU A 810 2.82 -24.30 11.23
CA LEU A 810 2.05 -24.41 12.49
C LEU A 810 0.72 -23.68 12.42
N SER A 811 0.65 -22.58 11.67
CA SER A 811 -0.58 -21.83 11.45
C SER A 811 -0.67 -21.31 10.02
N VAL A 812 -1.89 -21.12 9.52
CA VAL A 812 -2.13 -20.59 8.17
C VAL A 812 -3.43 -19.79 8.14
N ASP A 813 -3.40 -18.66 7.43
CA ASP A 813 -4.58 -17.84 7.16
C ASP A 813 -4.53 -17.14 5.79
N TYR A 814 -5.70 -16.85 5.24
CA TYR A 814 -5.85 -16.14 3.96
C TYR A 814 -5.93 -14.63 4.18
N PHE A 815 -5.32 -13.89 3.25
CA PHE A 815 -5.59 -12.47 3.14
C PHE A 815 -5.56 -12.00 1.68
N THR A 816 -6.25 -10.90 1.42
CA THR A 816 -6.29 -10.31 0.09
C THR A 816 -5.53 -9.00 0.09
N ARG A 817 -4.62 -8.85 -0.86
CA ARG A 817 -3.85 -7.63 -1.08
C ARG A 817 -3.90 -7.28 -2.55
N ASN A 818 -4.32 -6.06 -2.88
CA ASN A 818 -4.44 -5.58 -4.27
C ASN A 818 -5.24 -6.55 -5.16
N ASN A 819 -6.35 -7.09 -4.65
CA ASN A 819 -7.19 -8.12 -5.28
C ASN A 819 -6.46 -9.45 -5.62
N GLN A 820 -5.31 -9.70 -5.01
CA GLN A 820 -4.57 -10.96 -5.12
C GLN A 820 -4.62 -11.72 -3.80
N GLN A 821 -4.80 -13.04 -3.89
CA GLN A 821 -4.88 -13.90 -2.73
C GLN A 821 -3.49 -14.30 -2.23
N HIS A 822 -3.30 -14.08 -0.94
CA HIS A 822 -2.08 -14.42 -0.25
C HIS A 822 -2.40 -15.33 0.94
N LEU A 823 -1.38 -16.04 1.38
CA LEU A 823 -1.37 -16.75 2.65
C LEU A 823 -0.30 -16.16 3.55
N ILE A 824 -0.63 -16.08 4.84
CA ILE A 824 0.36 -15.97 5.91
C ILE A 824 0.48 -17.33 6.57
N VAL A 825 1.72 -17.80 6.74
CA VAL A 825 2.02 -19.10 7.34
C VAL A 825 2.98 -18.88 8.51
N GLY A 826 2.56 -19.24 9.72
CA GLY A 826 3.44 -19.22 10.89
C GLY A 826 4.22 -20.53 10.99
N CYS A 827 5.55 -20.44 11.08
CA CYS A 827 6.46 -21.58 11.03
C CYS A 827 7.13 -21.86 12.38
N ASN A 828 7.70 -23.07 12.50
CA ASN A 828 8.47 -23.49 13.67
C ASN A 828 9.88 -22.85 13.74
N ASP A 829 10.38 -22.34 12.62
CA ASP A 829 11.68 -21.65 12.49
C ASP A 829 11.70 -20.21 13.01
N LYS A 830 10.65 -19.80 13.76
CA LYS A 830 10.48 -18.46 14.32
C LYS A 830 10.11 -17.39 13.27
N THR A 831 9.84 -17.78 12.02
CA THR A 831 9.44 -16.87 10.94
C THR A 831 7.97 -17.04 10.57
N ALA A 832 7.38 -16.00 9.97
CA ALA A 832 6.13 -16.13 9.23
C ALA A 832 6.38 -15.86 7.76
N GLN A 833 5.90 -16.75 6.89
CA GLN A 833 6.11 -16.67 5.45
C GLN A 833 4.85 -16.16 4.76
N ILE A 834 5.04 -15.22 3.83
CA ILE A 834 3.97 -14.68 2.99
C ILE A 834 4.06 -15.30 1.60
N TRP A 835 2.98 -15.96 1.21
CA TRP A 835 2.89 -16.68 -0.07
C TRP A 835 1.84 -16.06 -0.96
N LYS A 836 2.15 -15.91 -2.24
CA LYS A 836 1.18 -15.50 -3.26
C LYS A 836 0.63 -16.72 -3.97
N LEU A 837 -0.69 -16.89 -3.95
CA LEU A 837 -1.31 -18.12 -4.44
C LEU A 837 -1.26 -18.26 -5.95
N GLU A 838 -1.37 -17.16 -6.70
CA GLU A 838 -1.40 -17.22 -8.16
C GLU A 838 -0.05 -17.66 -8.75
N THR A 839 1.05 -17.18 -8.18
CA THR A 839 2.41 -17.53 -8.62
C THR A 839 3.00 -18.72 -7.88
N LYS A 840 2.44 -19.08 -6.72
CA LYS A 840 2.95 -20.12 -5.81
C LYS A 840 4.35 -19.79 -5.28
N GLU A 841 4.66 -18.51 -5.15
CA GLU A 841 5.96 -18.01 -4.71
C GLU A 841 5.86 -17.38 -3.32
N ARG A 842 6.95 -17.55 -2.56
CA ARG A 842 7.17 -16.84 -1.30
C ARG A 842 7.57 -15.40 -1.61
N VAL A 843 6.73 -14.44 -1.21
CA VAL A 843 6.90 -13.01 -1.51
C VAL A 843 7.69 -12.30 -0.41
N HIS A 844 7.54 -12.76 0.83
CA HIS A 844 8.19 -12.13 1.97
C HIS A 844 8.35 -13.09 3.15
N GLU A 845 9.28 -12.76 4.04
CA GLU A 845 9.59 -13.49 5.26
C GLU A 845 9.63 -12.51 6.44
N LEU A 846 8.81 -12.76 7.45
CA LEU A 846 8.63 -11.93 8.63
C LEU A 846 9.53 -12.44 9.76
N GLU A 847 10.78 -11.98 9.75
CA GLU A 847 11.80 -12.39 10.72
C GLU A 847 11.84 -11.44 11.91
N SER A 848 11.23 -11.85 13.03
CA SER A 848 11.36 -11.08 14.27
C SER A 848 11.12 -11.91 15.53
N HIS A 849 10.26 -12.93 15.49
CA HIS A 849 10.03 -13.78 16.64
C HIS A 849 11.30 -14.53 17.06
N THR A 850 11.39 -14.79 18.36
CA THR A 850 12.53 -15.51 18.96
C THR A 850 12.17 -16.95 19.29
N ASN A 851 10.91 -17.34 19.07
CA ASN A 851 10.40 -18.70 19.22
C ASN A 851 9.33 -18.97 18.16
N LEU A 852 8.85 -20.21 18.07
CA LEU A 852 7.88 -20.66 17.05
C LEU A 852 6.62 -19.78 17.02
N ILE A 853 6.01 -19.65 15.83
CA ILE A 853 4.78 -18.89 15.63
C ILE A 853 3.59 -19.84 15.70
N SER A 854 2.78 -19.68 16.73
CA SER A 854 1.64 -20.56 17.04
C SER A 854 0.36 -20.14 16.33
N ALA A 855 0.24 -18.86 15.98
CA ALA A 855 -0.93 -18.33 15.30
C ALA A 855 -0.53 -17.14 14.40
N ALA A 856 -1.14 -17.05 13.23
CA ALA A 856 -0.94 -15.97 12.28
C ALA A 856 -2.25 -15.72 11.53
N ASN A 857 -2.79 -14.49 11.57
CA ASN A 857 -4.03 -14.14 10.88
C ASN A 857 -4.02 -12.68 10.40
N LEU A 858 -4.93 -12.35 9.48
CA LEU A 858 -5.23 -10.97 9.11
C LEU A 858 -6.26 -10.37 10.08
N HIS A 859 -6.10 -9.10 10.45
CA HIS A 859 -7.19 -8.39 11.14
C HIS A 859 -8.35 -8.12 10.16
N PRO A 860 -9.62 -8.43 10.52
CA PRO A 860 -10.75 -8.36 9.58
C PRO A 860 -11.04 -6.96 9.04
N GLU A 861 -10.75 -5.92 9.84
CA GLU A 861 -11.10 -4.52 9.54
C GLU A 861 -9.88 -3.58 9.38
N LEU A 862 -8.67 -4.05 9.69
CA LEU A 862 -7.47 -3.22 9.73
C LEU A 862 -6.43 -3.80 8.76
N PRO A 863 -5.66 -2.96 8.05
CA PRO A 863 -4.65 -3.42 7.09
C PRO A 863 -3.38 -3.91 7.81
N ILE A 864 -3.54 -4.84 8.74
CA ILE A 864 -2.46 -5.40 9.56
C ILE A 864 -2.53 -6.92 9.61
N LEU A 865 -1.35 -7.53 9.67
CA LEU A 865 -1.16 -8.94 9.97
C LEU A 865 -0.76 -9.07 11.43
N ILE A 866 -1.23 -10.13 12.07
CA ILE A 866 -0.99 -10.40 13.49
C ILE A 866 -0.32 -11.75 13.60
N THR A 867 0.81 -11.83 14.31
CA THR A 867 1.47 -13.10 14.62
C THR A 867 1.64 -13.26 16.12
N GLY A 868 1.31 -14.43 16.65
CA GLY A 868 1.48 -14.80 18.05
C GLY A 868 2.52 -15.91 18.18
N SER A 869 3.39 -15.80 19.18
CA SER A 869 4.51 -16.74 19.35
C SER A 869 4.62 -17.29 20.76
N PHE A 870 5.29 -18.43 20.87
CA PHE A 870 5.69 -19.01 22.15
C PHE A 870 6.72 -18.15 22.89
N ASP A 871 7.29 -17.14 22.24
CA ASP A 871 8.08 -16.10 22.90
C ASP A 871 7.25 -15.20 23.84
N GLY A 872 5.93 -15.40 23.89
CA GLY A 872 4.99 -14.68 24.76
C GLY A 872 4.60 -13.30 24.25
N THR A 873 4.89 -13.00 22.99
CA THR A 873 4.53 -11.73 22.34
C THR A 873 3.60 -11.92 21.16
N VAL A 874 2.84 -10.86 20.90
CA VAL A 874 2.10 -10.66 19.65
C VAL A 874 2.80 -9.56 18.86
N ARG A 875 2.96 -9.78 17.56
CA ARG A 875 3.52 -8.77 16.65
C ARG A 875 2.46 -8.30 15.67
N ILE A 876 2.44 -6.99 15.46
CA ILE A 876 1.58 -6.30 14.51
C ILE A 876 2.42 -5.84 13.34
N TRP A 877 2.06 -6.28 12.15
CA TRP A 877 2.76 -5.98 10.92
C TRP A 877 1.84 -5.23 9.97
N ASN A 878 2.40 -4.30 9.22
CA ASN A 878 1.67 -3.65 8.14
C ASN A 878 1.38 -4.67 7.02
N SER A 879 0.12 -4.88 6.63
CA SER A 879 -0.20 -5.88 5.60
C SER A 879 0.25 -5.50 4.18
N ILE A 880 0.61 -4.22 3.97
CA ILE A 880 1.09 -3.68 2.69
C ILE A 880 2.62 -3.64 2.66
N THR A 881 3.26 -3.10 3.68
CA THR A 881 4.73 -2.94 3.67
C THR A 881 5.47 -4.11 4.30
N TYR A 882 4.77 -5.00 5.01
CA TYR A 882 5.31 -6.09 5.82
C TYR A 882 6.29 -5.64 6.91
N LYS A 883 6.33 -4.34 7.20
CA LYS A 883 7.14 -3.79 8.29
C LYS A 883 6.46 -4.08 9.62
N LEU A 884 7.28 -4.41 10.60
CA LEU A 884 6.86 -4.55 11.99
C LEU A 884 6.52 -3.18 12.56
N GLU A 885 5.29 -3.00 13.04
CA GLU A 885 4.82 -1.74 13.62
C GLU A 885 4.89 -1.78 15.15
N ASN A 886 4.45 -2.88 15.75
CA ASN A 886 4.37 -3.00 17.21
C ASN A 886 4.68 -4.43 17.70
N VAL A 887 5.40 -4.53 18.82
CA VAL A 887 5.60 -5.77 19.59
C VAL A 887 4.87 -5.64 20.91
N ILE A 888 3.96 -6.56 21.20
CA ILE A 888 3.12 -6.50 22.40
C ILE A 888 3.46 -7.66 23.31
N GLY A 889 3.88 -7.35 24.54
CA GLY A 889 4.15 -8.32 25.60
C GLY A 889 3.10 -8.28 26.70
N PHE A 890 2.38 -9.38 26.90
CA PHE A 890 1.36 -9.50 27.95
C PHE A 890 1.91 -10.03 29.28
N HIS A 891 3.11 -10.64 29.27
CA HIS A 891 3.71 -11.32 30.42
C HIS A 891 2.84 -12.44 31.01
N LEU A 892 2.03 -13.08 30.17
CA LEU A 892 1.19 -14.24 30.51
C LEU A 892 1.76 -15.55 29.96
N GLY A 893 3.06 -15.59 29.62
CA GLY A 893 3.73 -16.72 28.97
C GLY A 893 3.39 -16.86 27.48
N ALA A 894 3.66 -18.04 26.92
CA ALA A 894 3.48 -18.35 25.50
C ALA A 894 2.07 -18.00 24.98
N VAL A 895 2.00 -17.43 23.77
CA VAL A 895 0.76 -17.19 23.05
C VAL A 895 0.37 -18.45 22.29
N TYR A 896 -0.88 -18.89 22.39
CA TYR A 896 -1.38 -20.10 21.71
C TYR A 896 -2.41 -19.81 20.62
N ALA A 897 -3.27 -18.82 20.85
CA ALA A 897 -4.34 -18.46 19.93
C ALA A 897 -4.70 -16.98 20.12
N PHE A 898 -5.28 -16.37 19.11
CA PHE A 898 -5.93 -15.08 19.23
C PHE A 898 -7.18 -15.01 18.36
N GLY A 899 -8.15 -14.20 18.77
CA GLY A 899 -9.38 -13.93 18.04
C GLY A 899 -9.56 -12.44 17.82
N CYS A 900 -10.00 -12.06 16.62
CA CYS A 900 -10.34 -10.69 16.30
C CYS A 900 -11.84 -10.46 16.49
N MET A 901 -12.21 -9.33 17.09
CA MET A 901 -13.61 -8.96 17.27
C MET A 901 -14.12 -8.25 16.01
N LYS A 902 -15.11 -8.83 15.32
CA LYS A 902 -15.70 -8.23 14.13
C LYS A 902 -16.34 -6.88 14.45
N GLY A 903 -16.11 -5.87 13.60
CA GLY A 903 -16.60 -4.50 13.81
C GLY A 903 -15.89 -3.74 14.95
N SER A 904 -14.77 -4.27 15.45
CA SER A 904 -13.96 -3.64 16.49
C SER A 904 -12.47 -3.68 16.11
N ARG A 905 -11.67 -2.85 16.79
CA ARG A 905 -10.19 -2.91 16.72
C ARG A 905 -9.61 -3.79 17.82
N ARG A 906 -10.45 -4.56 18.52
CA ARG A 906 -10.06 -5.41 19.63
C ARG A 906 -9.58 -6.77 19.18
N ILE A 907 -8.50 -7.20 19.80
CA ILE A 907 -8.03 -8.58 19.76
C ILE A 907 -8.09 -9.20 21.14
N VAL A 908 -8.36 -10.49 21.16
CA VAL A 908 -8.31 -11.35 22.33
C VAL A 908 -7.17 -12.33 22.13
N VAL A 909 -6.29 -12.47 23.11
CA VAL A 909 -5.09 -13.30 23.04
C VAL A 909 -5.14 -14.32 24.16
N GLY A 910 -5.10 -15.60 23.79
CA GLY A 910 -4.98 -16.74 24.69
C GLY A 910 -3.52 -17.07 24.96
N CYS A 911 -3.11 -16.88 26.21
CA CYS A 911 -1.75 -17.12 26.68
C CYS A 911 -1.70 -18.30 27.67
N HIS A 912 -0.48 -18.73 28.01
CA HIS A 912 -0.24 -19.81 28.96
C HIS A 912 -0.87 -19.60 30.33
N GLN A 913 -0.83 -18.37 30.86
CA GLN A 913 -1.29 -18.04 32.22
C GLN A 913 -2.63 -17.30 32.26
N GLY A 914 -3.29 -17.08 31.11
CA GLY A 914 -4.55 -16.34 31.07
C GLY A 914 -4.85 -15.75 29.70
N ILE A 915 -5.76 -14.79 29.68
CA ILE A 915 -6.24 -14.16 28.45
C ILE A 915 -6.12 -12.66 28.58
N ALA A 916 -5.62 -12.03 27.51
CA ALA A 916 -5.54 -10.60 27.39
C ALA A 916 -6.51 -10.13 26.30
N MET A 917 -7.22 -9.05 26.54
CA MET A 917 -8.01 -8.36 25.53
C MET A 917 -7.43 -6.95 25.38
N MET A 918 -7.24 -6.49 24.16
CA MET A 918 -6.66 -5.18 23.90
C MET A 918 -7.23 -4.52 22.66
N ASP A 919 -7.34 -3.20 22.71
CA ASP A 919 -7.59 -2.35 21.53
C ASP A 919 -6.28 -2.13 20.76
N ILE A 920 -6.31 -2.39 19.44
CA ILE A 920 -5.20 -2.02 18.55
C ILE A 920 -5.30 -0.52 18.27
N SER A 921 -4.42 0.25 18.89
CA SER A 921 -4.14 1.64 18.50
C SER A 921 -3.13 1.63 17.35
N LEU A 922 -3.59 1.95 16.14
CA LEU A 922 -2.67 2.30 15.05
C LEU A 922 -2.26 3.77 15.25
N PRO A 923 -0.96 4.10 15.12
CA PRO A 923 -0.49 5.48 15.19
C PRO A 923 -1.06 6.36 14.08
#